data_AF-A0AAF0AWP6-F1
#
_entry.id   AF-A0AAF0AWP6-F1
#
_cell.length_a   1.000
_cell.length_b   1.000
_cell.length_c   1.000
_cell.angle_alpha   90.00
_cell.angle_beta   90.00
_cell.angle_gamma   90.00
#
_symmetry.space_group_name_H-M   'P 1'
#
loop_
_entity.id
_entity.type
_entity.pdbx_description
1 polymer ?
#
loop_
_entity_poly.entity_id
_entity_poly.type
_entity_poly.pdbx_seq_one_letter_code
_entity_poly.pdbx_strand_id
1 'polypeptide(L)'
;MLGRLKDQFNMTLVQGQEEAKNRRRQLQGTHNQHSGSTEDFCGRNDSEDLAILQVELAELRETIERFQKALQEKTPLSSISDIDGFLEYLDNLEQRYEISIREVKRLSNELQEADALFKASKKEFEEKFKVLEEKFISELARLSGENQKKSGDKAISLSNIEEYVSVLPSTPATKAGVVSPETTTTSNKASSKKKKRKNKKNQVEKHVNENIEPTQENSNIFESVPTNASENSKENVHINKLSSFETYLQLSDISVLSAPLPTLTESEETFLHLSSVPIDETLQTTVESLRKELEAAEQKLKTESATFHDQNQNHKDKISRLISSVESLKKDVEESHQNLLWAETSCDSLREEKQGLLERLAVSENVKSRLIKSSSEVQKTLDSCQEKLAHTFKELEKANGKQKETERELETLQKVMEEKTNRISELNKKVVLVTEQSSEYSRQVYETKEAIQTRQEEFEEVYKLLIDQTRDCQKLRSLVEQLEIDRIDCQNTAEVRIHQLTEHYTTVLKERDSALLELEGRHQTVISELGHYKLKDAELTQQNQELSNGIQNIKIDRDDSNYNQRPEKEDALRALEAEKKSLATALDESTARYEHLQKSFKVMFGQHRRKQSQGSLSDRNSSASVLRTSVDQQNSNSMVDKEYTRNILFQFLEQRERRADIVNLLSILLELSTEQKEQLLSIKN
;
A
#
# COMPACT_ATOMS: atom_id res chain seq x y z
N MET A 1 3.92 -12.12 32.30
CA MET A 1 4.38 -10.93 33.04
C MET A 1 3.57 -10.67 34.30
N LEU A 2 2.24 -10.48 34.22
CA LEU A 2 1.44 -9.96 35.34
C LEU A 2 1.63 -10.59 36.72
N GLY A 3 1.74 -11.93 36.83
CA GLY A 3 2.02 -12.60 38.11
C GLY A 3 3.24 -12.02 38.81
N ARG A 4 4.38 -11.92 38.11
CA ARG A 4 5.62 -11.32 38.64
C ARG A 4 5.44 -9.87 39.10
N LEU A 5 4.53 -9.10 38.49
CA LEU A 5 4.25 -7.73 38.91
C LEU A 5 3.43 -7.69 40.22
N LYS A 6 2.46 -8.60 40.38
CA LYS A 6 1.72 -8.80 41.63
C LYS A 6 2.66 -9.30 42.74
N ASP A 7 3.54 -10.25 42.43
CA ASP A 7 4.55 -10.78 43.35
C ASP A 7 5.54 -9.68 43.79
N GLN A 8 6.03 -8.87 42.85
CA GLN A 8 6.93 -7.75 43.10
C GLN A 8 6.26 -6.65 43.94
N PHE A 9 5.00 -6.29 43.64
CA PHE A 9 4.24 -5.33 44.45
C PHE A 9 4.03 -5.84 45.89
N ASN A 10 3.63 -7.11 46.04
CA ASN A 10 3.47 -7.74 47.36
C ASN A 10 4.79 -7.74 48.14
N MET A 11 5.92 -8.08 47.49
CA MET A 11 7.25 -8.02 48.11
C MET A 11 7.63 -6.61 48.58
N THR A 12 7.40 -5.59 47.75
CA THR A 12 7.66 -4.19 48.12
C THR A 12 6.79 -3.75 49.30
N LEU A 13 5.52 -4.16 49.33
CA LEU A 13 4.57 -3.83 50.40
C LEU A 13 4.94 -4.50 51.74
N VAL A 14 5.35 -5.77 51.71
CA VAL A 14 5.90 -6.49 52.88
C VAL A 14 7.20 -5.85 53.37
N GLN A 15 8.10 -5.46 52.47
CA GLN A 15 9.36 -4.79 52.82
C GLN A 15 9.11 -3.44 53.51
N GLY A 16 8.19 -2.62 52.99
CA GLY A 16 7.80 -1.35 53.61
C GLY A 16 7.16 -1.53 54.99
N GLN A 17 6.34 -2.58 55.18
CA GLN A 17 5.76 -2.90 56.48
C GLN A 17 6.82 -3.28 57.53
N GLU A 18 7.79 -4.15 57.20
CA GLU A 18 8.83 -4.53 58.15
C GLU A 18 9.84 -3.39 58.39
N GLU A 19 10.10 -2.51 57.41
CA GLU A 19 10.89 -1.29 57.64
C GLU A 19 10.18 -0.32 58.61
N ALA A 20 8.90 -0.03 58.42
CA ALA A 20 8.12 0.80 59.33
C ALA A 20 8.09 0.23 60.77
N LYS A 21 8.00 -1.10 60.88
CA LYS A 21 8.06 -1.84 62.15
C LYS A 21 9.45 -1.85 62.79
N ASN A 22 10.52 -1.73 62.00
CA ASN A 22 11.89 -1.52 62.48
C ASN A 22 12.12 -0.09 62.95
N ARG A 23 11.67 0.93 62.20
CA ARG A 23 11.68 2.34 62.66
C ARG A 23 10.90 2.49 63.97
N ARG A 24 9.73 1.85 64.09
CA ARG A 24 8.95 1.81 65.35
C ARG A 24 9.73 1.18 66.51
N ARG A 25 10.46 0.08 66.27
CA ARG A 25 11.33 -0.54 67.29
C ARG A 25 12.50 0.35 67.70
N GLN A 26 13.09 1.11 66.77
CA GLN A 26 14.16 2.10 67.08
C GLN A 26 13.63 3.26 67.94
N LEU A 27 12.45 3.79 67.62
CA LEU A 27 11.79 4.84 68.41
C LEU A 27 11.38 4.36 69.81
N GLN A 28 10.96 3.09 69.96
CA GLN A 28 10.69 2.50 71.28
C GLN A 28 11.98 2.20 72.07
N GLY A 29 13.06 1.82 71.39
CA GLY A 29 14.37 1.57 72.02
C GLY A 29 14.99 2.85 72.60
N THR A 30 14.97 3.94 71.85
CA THR A 30 15.45 5.27 72.30
C THR A 30 14.62 5.80 73.47
N HIS A 31 13.29 5.71 73.40
CA HIS A 31 12.43 6.18 74.49
C HIS A 31 12.66 5.43 75.83
N ASN A 32 12.98 4.13 75.76
CA ASN A 32 13.31 3.31 76.94
C ASN A 32 14.74 3.50 77.48
N GLN A 33 15.65 4.17 76.75
CA GLN A 33 17.01 4.45 77.26
C GLN A 33 17.10 5.75 78.07
N HIS A 34 16.15 6.68 77.90
CA HIS A 34 16.13 7.94 78.65
C HIS A 34 15.27 7.94 79.93
N SER A 35 14.48 6.90 80.19
CA SER A 35 13.63 6.79 81.38
C SER A 35 14.36 6.38 82.68
N GLY A 36 15.69 6.22 82.65
CA GLY A 36 16.49 5.70 83.76
C GLY A 36 17.36 6.70 84.53
N SER A 37 17.31 8.00 84.22
CA SER A 37 18.23 9.01 84.77
C SER A 37 17.53 10.27 85.27
N THR A 38 16.64 10.12 86.25
CA THR A 38 16.04 11.25 86.97
C THR A 38 17.00 11.80 88.04
N GLU A 39 17.85 12.75 87.66
CA GLU A 39 18.46 13.71 88.59
C GLU A 39 18.90 15.00 87.86
N ASP A 40 18.16 16.08 88.11
CA ASP A 40 18.53 17.51 88.06
C ASP A 40 19.45 18.05 86.95
N PHE A 41 18.94 18.09 85.70
CA PHE A 41 19.42 19.04 84.67
C PHE A 41 18.25 19.79 84.01
N CYS A 42 17.72 20.80 84.70
CA CYS A 42 16.46 21.45 84.36
C CYS A 42 16.59 22.62 83.35
N GLY A 43 15.77 22.59 82.30
CA GLY A 43 15.04 23.80 81.89
C GLY A 43 15.59 24.65 80.75
N ARG A 44 16.27 24.09 79.74
CA ARG A 44 16.62 24.87 78.52
C ARG A 44 16.44 24.18 77.17
N ASN A 45 16.63 22.86 77.05
CA ASN A 45 16.64 22.18 75.75
C ASN A 45 15.25 21.73 75.31
N ASP A 46 14.38 21.35 76.26
CA ASP A 46 13.02 20.84 76.01
C ASP A 46 12.17 21.78 75.14
N SER A 47 12.44 23.08 75.18
CA SER A 47 11.75 24.10 74.37
C SER A 47 12.26 24.18 72.93
N GLU A 48 13.50 23.76 72.65
CA GLU A 48 14.04 23.66 71.30
C GLU A 48 13.60 22.33 70.67
N ASP A 49 13.66 21.22 71.42
CA ASP A 49 13.15 19.91 70.98
C ASP A 49 11.64 19.95 70.66
N LEU A 50 10.84 20.63 71.48
CA LEU A 50 9.41 20.84 71.22
C LEU A 50 9.16 21.71 69.97
N ALA A 51 10.05 22.67 69.67
CA ALA A 51 9.96 23.50 68.48
C ALA A 51 10.33 22.70 67.21
N ILE A 52 11.37 21.86 67.28
CA ILE A 52 11.77 20.95 66.20
C ILE A 52 10.61 19.97 65.90
N LEU A 53 10.02 19.35 66.92
CA LEU A 53 8.85 18.47 66.76
C LEU A 53 7.63 19.18 66.15
N GLN A 54 7.42 20.48 66.42
CA GLN A 54 6.37 21.25 65.77
C GLN A 54 6.65 21.53 64.29
N VAL A 55 7.92 21.76 63.91
CA VAL A 55 8.32 21.90 62.49
C VAL A 55 8.17 20.57 61.75
N GLU A 56 8.68 19.46 62.30
CA GLU A 56 8.52 18.13 61.69
C GLU A 56 7.05 17.75 61.52
N LEU A 57 6.19 18.04 62.51
CA LEU A 57 4.74 17.82 62.41
C LEU A 57 4.07 18.72 61.37
N ALA A 58 4.58 19.92 61.11
CA ALA A 58 4.09 20.81 60.05
C ALA A 58 4.49 20.30 58.66
N GLU A 59 5.76 19.94 58.46
CA GLU A 59 6.26 19.37 57.20
C GLU A 59 5.59 18.03 56.86
N LEU A 60 5.34 17.19 57.87
CA LEU A 60 4.63 15.92 57.70
C LEU A 60 3.16 16.14 57.31
N ARG A 61 2.48 17.13 57.91
CA ARG A 61 1.11 17.52 57.51
C ARG A 61 1.06 18.03 56.08
N GLU A 62 1.95 18.93 55.70
CA GLU A 62 1.99 19.45 54.33
C GLU A 62 2.30 18.33 53.32
N THR A 63 3.18 17.38 53.68
CA THR A 63 3.47 16.20 52.86
C THR A 63 2.25 15.29 52.70
N ILE A 64 1.47 15.08 53.76
CA ILE A 64 0.19 14.34 53.72
C ILE A 64 -0.84 15.07 52.83
N GLU A 65 -0.97 16.39 52.95
CA GLU A 65 -1.87 17.19 52.10
C GLU A 65 -1.47 17.15 50.62
N ARG A 66 -0.17 17.31 50.30
CA ARG A 66 0.35 17.14 48.93
C ARG A 66 0.03 15.75 48.37
N PHE A 67 0.24 14.69 49.16
CA PHE A 67 -0.04 13.32 48.74
C PHE A 67 -1.54 13.07 48.56
N GLN A 68 -2.38 13.52 49.51
CA GLN A 68 -3.84 13.41 49.40
C GLN A 68 -4.37 14.14 48.16
N LYS A 69 -3.86 15.34 47.86
CA LYS A 69 -4.23 16.09 46.66
C LYS A 69 -3.81 15.37 45.37
N ALA A 70 -2.60 14.79 45.34
CA ALA A 70 -2.15 13.98 44.21
C ALA A 70 -2.97 12.70 44.04
N LEU A 71 -3.44 12.10 45.14
CA LEU A 71 -4.36 10.96 45.13
C LEU A 71 -5.72 11.36 44.53
N GLN A 72 -6.34 12.41 45.07
CA GLN A 72 -7.61 13.00 44.59
C GLN A 72 -7.58 13.45 43.11
N GLU A 73 -6.41 13.77 42.57
CA GLU A 73 -6.27 14.11 41.14
C GLU A 73 -6.29 12.87 40.22
N LYS A 74 -5.92 11.68 40.74
CA LYS A 74 -5.78 10.43 39.97
C LYS A 74 -6.83 9.37 40.30
N THR A 75 -7.54 9.50 41.41
CA THR A 75 -8.60 8.59 41.86
C THR A 75 -9.83 9.39 42.30
N PRO A 76 -11.06 8.83 42.20
CA PRO A 76 -12.31 9.54 42.54
C PRO A 76 -12.57 9.61 44.06
N LEU A 77 -11.52 9.60 44.89
CA LEU A 77 -11.63 9.48 46.35
C LEU A 77 -11.87 10.84 47.00
N SER A 78 -12.75 10.87 48.01
CA SER A 78 -13.03 12.08 48.78
C SER A 78 -11.86 12.47 49.69
N SER A 79 -11.19 11.49 50.30
CA SER A 79 -10.09 11.68 51.25
C SER A 79 -9.18 10.45 51.30
N ILE A 80 -7.95 10.61 51.79
CA ILE A 80 -7.09 9.47 52.16
C ILE A 80 -7.65 8.67 53.35
N SER A 81 -8.51 9.28 54.17
CA SER A 81 -9.20 8.63 55.30
C SER A 81 -10.34 7.70 54.86
N ASP A 82 -10.76 7.76 53.59
CA ASP A 82 -11.86 6.99 53.02
C ASP A 82 -11.35 5.62 52.52
N ILE A 83 -11.06 4.74 53.49
CA ILE A 83 -10.47 3.42 53.23
C ILE A 83 -11.46 2.53 52.46
N ASP A 84 -12.74 2.58 52.79
CA ASP A 84 -13.77 1.77 52.14
C ASP A 84 -13.99 2.23 50.68
N GLY A 85 -14.05 3.55 50.42
CA GLY A 85 -14.07 4.09 49.06
C GLY A 85 -12.79 3.76 48.26
N PHE A 86 -11.63 3.63 48.90
CA PHE A 86 -10.41 3.18 48.23
C PHE A 86 -10.46 1.69 47.86
N LEU A 87 -11.02 0.84 48.72
CA LEU A 87 -11.24 -0.58 48.42
C LEU A 87 -12.25 -0.76 47.27
N GLU A 88 -13.37 -0.02 47.29
CA GLU A 88 -14.34 -0.01 46.19
C GLU A 88 -13.71 0.49 44.86
N TYR A 89 -12.86 1.52 44.92
CA TYR A 89 -12.13 1.99 43.74
C TYR A 89 -11.17 0.93 43.18
N LEU A 90 -10.45 0.20 44.05
CA LEU A 90 -9.55 -0.88 43.63
C LEU A 90 -10.30 -2.06 43.01
N ASP A 91 -11.43 -2.48 43.58
CA ASP A 91 -12.28 -3.54 43.03
C ASP A 91 -12.89 -3.14 41.68
N ASN A 92 -13.39 -1.91 41.55
CA ASN A 92 -13.81 -1.33 40.27
C ASN A 92 -12.67 -1.29 39.23
N LEU A 93 -11.43 -1.02 39.67
CA LEU A 93 -10.26 -0.98 38.78
C LEU A 93 -9.85 -2.39 38.33
N GLU A 94 -9.86 -3.38 39.22
CA GLU A 94 -9.62 -4.80 38.90
C GLU A 94 -10.72 -5.33 37.95
N GLN A 95 -12.00 -5.00 38.19
CA GLN A 95 -13.10 -5.38 37.30
C GLN A 95 -12.98 -4.75 35.89
N ARG A 96 -12.67 -3.46 35.79
CA ARG A 96 -12.39 -2.79 34.49
C ARG A 96 -11.19 -3.40 33.78
N TYR A 97 -10.17 -3.79 34.53
CA TYR A 97 -8.97 -4.43 34.00
C TYR A 97 -9.25 -5.87 33.52
N GLU A 98 -10.07 -6.64 34.24
CA GLU A 98 -10.56 -7.95 33.78
C GLU A 98 -11.34 -7.83 32.47
N ILE A 99 -12.29 -6.88 32.38
CA ILE A 99 -13.07 -6.63 31.16
C ILE A 99 -12.13 -6.30 30.00
N SER A 100 -11.12 -5.47 30.24
CA SER A 100 -10.09 -5.13 29.25
C SER A 100 -9.27 -6.36 28.81
N ILE A 101 -8.90 -7.26 29.73
CA ILE A 101 -8.23 -8.53 29.40
C ILE A 101 -9.13 -9.46 28.60
N ARG A 102 -10.42 -9.58 28.96
CA ARG A 102 -11.39 -10.42 28.24
C ARG A 102 -11.58 -9.92 26.81
N GLU A 103 -11.65 -8.59 26.63
CA GLU A 103 -11.77 -7.97 25.32
C GLU A 103 -10.49 -8.14 24.47
N VAL A 104 -9.30 -7.93 25.05
CA VAL A 104 -8.03 -8.20 24.34
C VAL A 104 -7.92 -9.68 23.94
N LYS A 105 -8.40 -10.62 24.76
CA LYS A 105 -8.48 -12.04 24.39
C LYS A 105 -9.49 -12.29 23.26
N ARG A 106 -10.67 -11.67 23.29
CA ARG A 106 -11.68 -11.76 22.22
C ARG A 106 -11.10 -11.28 20.89
N LEU A 107 -10.52 -10.08 20.87
CA LEU A 107 -9.88 -9.48 19.70
C LEU A 107 -8.67 -10.30 19.20
N SER A 108 -7.89 -10.90 20.11
CA SER A 108 -6.80 -11.81 19.74
C SER A 108 -7.30 -13.10 19.06
N ASN A 109 -8.43 -13.65 19.51
CA ASN A 109 -9.05 -14.82 18.88
C ASN A 109 -9.63 -14.45 17.50
N GLU A 110 -10.37 -13.34 17.40
CA GLU A 110 -10.95 -12.86 16.14
C GLU A 110 -9.87 -12.52 15.11
N LEU A 111 -8.72 -11.98 15.52
CA LEU A 111 -7.57 -11.78 14.66
C LEU A 111 -6.96 -13.10 14.17
N GLN A 112 -6.89 -14.12 15.04
CA GLN A 112 -6.40 -15.46 14.69
C GLN A 112 -7.38 -16.19 13.74
N GLU A 113 -8.69 -16.04 13.94
CA GLU A 113 -9.72 -16.56 13.03
C GLU A 113 -9.69 -15.85 11.67
N ALA A 114 -9.52 -14.52 11.65
CA ALA A 114 -9.39 -13.75 10.41
C ALA A 114 -8.13 -14.14 9.60
N ASP A 115 -6.99 -14.35 10.26
CA ASP A 115 -5.76 -14.84 9.63
C ASP A 115 -5.90 -16.30 9.13
N ALA A 116 -6.61 -17.16 9.87
CA ALA A 116 -6.94 -18.51 9.43
C ALA A 116 -7.85 -18.51 8.18
N LEU A 117 -8.89 -17.67 8.17
CA LEU A 117 -9.78 -17.47 7.01
C LEU A 117 -9.03 -16.88 5.81
N PHE A 118 -8.13 -15.92 6.03
CA PHE A 118 -7.29 -15.35 4.97
C PHE A 118 -6.35 -16.40 4.37
N LYS A 119 -5.72 -17.24 5.19
CA LYS A 119 -4.88 -18.37 4.74
C LYS A 119 -5.68 -19.42 3.97
N ALA A 120 -6.90 -19.75 4.43
CA ALA A 120 -7.80 -20.65 3.72
C ALA A 120 -8.22 -20.09 2.35
N SER A 121 -8.68 -18.83 2.30
CA SER A 121 -9.09 -18.16 1.07
C SER A 121 -7.93 -17.98 0.08
N LYS A 122 -6.72 -17.66 0.57
CA LYS A 122 -5.51 -17.64 -0.27
C LYS A 122 -5.24 -19.01 -0.89
N LYS A 123 -5.30 -20.09 -0.10
CA LYS A 123 -5.10 -21.45 -0.60
C LYS A 123 -6.13 -21.82 -1.67
N GLU A 124 -7.40 -21.52 -1.44
CA GLU A 124 -8.49 -21.74 -2.41
C GLU A 124 -8.27 -20.95 -3.70
N PHE A 125 -7.81 -19.70 -3.62
CA PHE A 125 -7.47 -18.89 -4.79
C PHE A 125 -6.27 -19.46 -5.55
N GLU A 126 -5.22 -19.90 -4.85
CA GLU A 126 -4.00 -20.45 -5.45
C GLU A 126 -4.24 -21.83 -6.09
N GLU A 127 -5.17 -22.62 -5.55
CA GLU A 127 -5.68 -23.87 -6.13
C GLU A 127 -6.54 -23.61 -7.39
N LYS A 128 -7.46 -22.64 -7.34
CA LYS A 128 -8.23 -22.19 -8.52
C LYS A 128 -7.32 -21.61 -9.61
N PHE A 129 -6.26 -20.90 -9.24
CA PHE A 129 -5.28 -20.36 -10.17
C PHE A 129 -4.55 -21.49 -10.91
N LYS A 130 -4.07 -22.52 -10.20
CA LYS A 130 -3.45 -23.70 -10.83
C LYS A 130 -4.39 -24.43 -11.78
N VAL A 131 -5.65 -24.64 -11.39
CA VAL A 131 -6.66 -25.26 -12.29
C VAL A 131 -6.93 -24.39 -13.53
N LEU A 132 -6.78 -23.06 -13.44
CA LEU A 132 -6.89 -22.16 -14.59
C LEU A 132 -5.63 -22.19 -15.47
N GLU A 133 -4.45 -22.28 -14.87
CA GLU A 133 -3.13 -22.41 -15.52
C GLU A 133 -3.02 -23.75 -16.28
N GLU A 134 -3.40 -24.87 -15.66
CA GLU A 134 -3.49 -26.19 -16.30
C GLU A 134 -4.48 -26.20 -17.47
N LYS A 135 -5.64 -25.53 -17.35
CA LYS A 135 -6.59 -25.34 -18.46
C LYS A 135 -6.01 -24.49 -19.58
N PHE A 136 -5.30 -23.42 -19.25
CA PHE A 136 -4.67 -22.55 -20.24
C PHE A 136 -3.58 -23.30 -21.02
N ILE A 137 -2.71 -24.05 -20.33
CA ILE A 137 -1.70 -24.93 -20.95
C ILE A 137 -2.36 -26.00 -21.84
N SER A 138 -3.45 -26.62 -21.36
CA SER A 138 -4.20 -27.64 -22.11
C SER A 138 -4.82 -27.07 -23.39
N GLU A 139 -5.41 -25.88 -23.34
CA GLU A 139 -6.01 -25.23 -24.51
C GLU A 139 -4.94 -24.70 -25.47
N LEU A 140 -3.80 -24.22 -24.96
CA LEU A 140 -2.64 -23.85 -25.79
C LEU A 140 -2.10 -25.07 -26.57
N ALA A 141 -2.00 -26.23 -25.91
CA ALA A 141 -1.62 -27.48 -26.54
C ALA A 141 -2.67 -27.96 -27.57
N ARG A 142 -3.97 -27.78 -27.27
CA ARG A 142 -5.08 -28.09 -28.20
C ARG A 142 -4.99 -27.25 -29.48
N LEU A 143 -4.80 -25.94 -29.33
CA LEU A 143 -4.63 -24.99 -30.45
C LEU A 143 -3.34 -25.25 -31.24
N SER A 144 -2.24 -25.63 -30.56
CA SER A 144 -1.00 -26.03 -31.24
C SER A 144 -1.14 -27.32 -32.05
N GLY A 145 -1.92 -28.29 -31.57
CA GLY A 145 -2.15 -29.56 -32.24
C GLY A 145 -3.14 -29.49 -33.40
N GLU A 146 -4.19 -28.68 -33.29
CA GLU A 146 -5.26 -28.60 -34.30
C GLU A 146 -4.77 -27.94 -35.60
N ASN A 147 -3.85 -26.99 -35.52
CA ASN A 147 -3.27 -26.31 -36.70
C ASN A 147 -2.41 -27.24 -37.59
N GLN A 148 -1.83 -28.33 -37.07
CA GLN A 148 -0.97 -29.22 -37.88
C GLN A 148 -1.73 -30.14 -38.86
N LYS A 149 -3.06 -30.24 -38.79
CA LYS A 149 -3.85 -31.15 -39.65
C LYS A 149 -4.56 -30.50 -40.85
N LYS A 150 -4.45 -29.17 -41.04
CA LYS A 150 -5.18 -28.45 -42.12
C LYS A 150 -4.41 -27.28 -42.77
N SER A 151 -3.14 -27.47 -43.13
CA SER A 151 -2.48 -26.58 -44.09
C SER A 151 -1.38 -27.26 -44.91
N GLY A 152 -1.77 -27.84 -46.05
CA GLY A 152 -0.93 -27.73 -47.24
C GLY A 152 -1.10 -26.33 -47.84
N ASP A 153 -0.04 -25.80 -48.46
CA ASP A 153 -0.07 -24.62 -49.34
C ASP A 153 -0.68 -23.31 -48.79
N LYS A 154 -0.06 -22.76 -47.73
CA LYS A 154 0.42 -21.36 -47.77
C LYS A 154 1.35 -21.01 -46.61
N ALA A 155 2.60 -20.69 -46.92
CA ALA A 155 3.52 -20.09 -45.98
C ALA A 155 3.23 -18.59 -45.82
N ILE A 156 2.77 -18.20 -44.63
CA ILE A 156 2.75 -16.80 -44.17
C ILE A 156 3.43 -16.78 -42.80
N SER A 157 4.53 -16.05 -42.67
CA SER A 157 5.37 -16.07 -41.46
C SER A 157 4.66 -15.41 -40.27
N LEU A 158 4.43 -16.19 -39.21
CA LEU A 158 3.90 -15.70 -37.91
C LEU A 158 5.00 -15.34 -36.91
N SER A 159 6.22 -15.05 -37.39
CA SER A 159 7.43 -14.76 -36.59
C SER A 159 7.40 -13.45 -35.79
N ASN A 160 6.31 -12.68 -35.82
CA ASN A 160 6.21 -11.33 -35.26
C ASN A 160 5.34 -11.23 -34.00
N ILE A 161 4.89 -12.35 -33.43
CA ILE A 161 3.97 -12.35 -32.26
C ILE A 161 4.71 -12.68 -30.93
N GLU A 162 5.81 -13.42 -30.97
CA GLU A 162 6.56 -13.80 -29.75
C GLU A 162 7.30 -12.62 -29.07
N GLU A 163 7.58 -11.54 -29.80
CA GLU A 163 8.27 -10.36 -29.25
C GLU A 163 7.41 -9.58 -28.22
N TYR A 164 6.09 -9.64 -28.32
CA TYR A 164 5.18 -8.88 -27.44
C TYR A 164 4.91 -9.51 -26.06
N VAL A 165 5.21 -10.81 -25.88
CA VAL A 165 4.95 -11.52 -24.60
C VAL A 165 6.05 -11.23 -23.57
N SER A 166 7.22 -10.76 -24.01
CA SER A 166 8.40 -10.52 -23.17
C SER A 166 8.38 -9.18 -22.41
N VAL A 167 7.25 -8.44 -22.43
CA VAL A 167 7.11 -7.09 -21.82
C VAL A 167 6.22 -7.09 -20.56
N LEU A 168 6.13 -8.21 -19.84
CA LEU A 168 5.67 -8.22 -18.45
C LEU A 168 6.87 -7.99 -17.50
N PRO A 169 6.75 -7.10 -16.49
CA PRO A 169 7.81 -6.91 -15.50
C PRO A 169 7.91 -8.12 -14.58
N SER A 170 8.99 -8.89 -14.70
CA SER A 170 9.27 -10.05 -13.86
C SER A 170 9.55 -9.62 -12.41
N THR A 171 8.57 -9.83 -11.53
CA THR A 171 8.74 -9.64 -10.08
C THR A 171 9.82 -10.61 -9.57
N PRO A 172 10.83 -10.14 -8.80
CA PRO A 172 11.97 -10.96 -8.43
C PRO A 172 11.57 -12.12 -7.51
N ALA A 173 11.72 -13.35 -7.99
CA ALA A 173 11.45 -14.56 -7.23
C ALA A 173 12.38 -14.67 -6.01
N THR A 174 11.83 -14.49 -4.81
CA THR A 174 12.59 -14.54 -3.56
C THR A 174 12.92 -16.00 -3.23
N LYS A 175 14.11 -16.46 -3.61
CA LYS A 175 14.62 -17.79 -3.23
C LYS A 175 14.86 -17.83 -1.72
N ALA A 176 14.04 -18.58 -0.99
CA ALA A 176 14.28 -18.93 0.41
C ALA A 176 15.43 -19.95 0.51
N GLY A 177 16.67 -19.45 0.61
CA GLY A 177 17.86 -20.26 0.86
C GLY A 177 18.16 -20.35 2.36
N VAL A 178 18.21 -21.56 2.90
CA VAL A 178 18.51 -21.82 4.32
C VAL A 178 20.02 -21.95 4.52
N VAL A 179 20.65 -20.92 5.11
CA VAL A 179 21.99 -21.00 5.74
C VAL A 179 22.02 -20.08 6.98
N SER A 180 22.68 -20.52 8.04
CA SER A 180 22.82 -19.79 9.32
C SER A 180 23.75 -18.56 9.21
N PRO A 181 23.60 -17.55 10.09
CA PRO A 181 24.53 -16.42 10.16
C PRO A 181 25.73 -16.72 11.06
N GLU A 182 26.95 -16.67 10.49
CA GLU A 182 28.16 -16.35 11.27
C GLU A 182 28.42 -14.84 11.26
N THR A 183 29.07 -14.35 12.32
CA THR A 183 29.30 -12.92 12.55
C THR A 183 30.45 -12.37 11.71
N THR A 184 30.25 -11.23 11.04
CA THR A 184 31.39 -10.34 10.73
C THR A 184 30.98 -8.87 10.64
N THR A 185 31.73 -8.02 11.35
CA THR A 185 31.53 -6.58 11.44
C THR A 185 32.12 -5.86 10.23
N THR A 186 31.39 -4.93 9.60
CA THR A 186 32.00 -3.80 8.86
C THR A 186 31.08 -2.58 8.85
N SER A 187 31.65 -1.40 9.06
CA SER A 187 30.99 -0.11 8.90
C SER A 187 30.95 0.33 7.44
N ASN A 188 29.93 1.09 7.01
CA ASN A 188 30.17 2.18 6.05
C ASN A 188 29.09 3.28 6.03
N LYS A 189 29.43 4.40 5.39
CA LYS A 189 28.72 5.70 5.46
C LYS A 189 27.66 5.91 4.37
N ALA A 190 26.64 6.70 4.75
CA ALA A 190 25.90 7.69 3.93
C ALA A 190 25.11 7.26 2.67
N SER A 191 23.83 7.69 2.60
CA SER A 191 23.46 8.90 1.83
C SER A 191 21.95 9.21 1.86
N SER A 192 21.56 10.41 2.30
CA SER A 192 20.17 10.85 2.43
C SER A 192 19.69 11.67 1.22
N LYS A 193 19.15 11.00 0.19
CA LYS A 193 18.60 11.67 -1.01
C LYS A 193 17.22 12.30 -0.76
N LYS A 194 17.19 13.59 -0.41
CA LYS A 194 15.95 14.41 -0.31
C LYS A 194 15.15 14.39 -1.62
N LYS A 195 13.96 13.79 -1.63
CA LYS A 195 13.05 13.76 -2.79
C LYS A 195 12.20 15.04 -2.86
N LYS A 196 12.43 15.88 -3.86
CA LYS A 196 11.87 17.23 -4.02
C LYS A 196 10.37 17.18 -4.38
N ARG A 197 9.47 17.43 -3.42
CA ARG A 197 8.01 17.62 -3.67
C ARG A 197 7.81 18.78 -4.67
N LYS A 198 7.11 18.52 -5.78
CA LYS A 198 6.54 19.56 -6.65
C LYS A 198 5.09 19.79 -6.25
N ASN A 199 4.74 20.97 -5.76
CA ASN A 199 3.33 21.40 -5.74
C ASN A 199 2.87 21.64 -7.19
N LYS A 200 1.68 21.14 -7.54
CA LYS A 200 0.95 21.58 -8.73
C LYS A 200 -0.43 22.07 -8.28
N LYS A 201 -0.81 23.27 -8.72
CA LYS A 201 -1.93 24.06 -8.17
C LYS A 201 -2.90 24.40 -9.30
N ASN A 202 -3.99 23.65 -9.39
CA ASN A 202 -5.18 23.98 -10.16
C ASN A 202 -6.30 24.21 -9.11
N GLN A 203 -7.05 25.33 -9.11
CA GLN A 203 -8.02 25.74 -10.13
C GLN A 203 -9.03 24.59 -10.34
N VAL A 204 -10.22 24.57 -9.73
CA VAL A 204 -11.19 25.64 -9.40
C VAL A 204 -11.64 26.38 -10.67
N GLU A 205 -12.69 25.85 -11.28
CA GLU A 205 -13.44 26.45 -12.37
C GLU A 205 -14.94 26.16 -12.11
N LYS A 206 -15.86 27.03 -12.55
CA LYS A 206 -17.27 27.00 -12.16
C LYS A 206 -18.20 26.90 -13.37
N HIS A 207 -19.08 25.90 -13.36
CA HIS A 207 -20.38 25.88 -14.06
C HIS A 207 -21.37 25.20 -13.09
N VAL A 208 -22.55 25.70 -12.71
CA VAL A 208 -23.44 26.79 -13.19
C VAL A 208 -24.17 26.46 -14.50
N ASN A 209 -25.50 26.32 -14.34
CA ASN A 209 -26.58 26.12 -15.32
C ASN A 209 -26.57 24.77 -16.08
N GLU A 210 -27.72 24.19 -16.46
CA GLU A 210 -29.11 24.69 -16.44
C GLU A 210 -30.13 23.55 -16.23
N ASN A 211 -31.33 23.87 -15.73
CA ASN A 211 -32.46 22.93 -15.65
C ASN A 211 -33.22 22.91 -16.99
N ILE A 212 -33.43 21.73 -17.59
CA ILE A 212 -34.55 21.49 -18.51
C ILE A 212 -35.20 20.12 -18.19
N GLU A 213 -36.49 20.17 -17.91
CA GLU A 213 -37.41 19.04 -17.73
C GLU A 213 -38.19 18.80 -19.03
N PRO A 214 -38.63 17.56 -19.30
CA PRO A 214 -39.96 17.40 -19.90
C PRO A 214 -40.77 16.26 -19.29
N THR A 215 -41.70 16.65 -18.41
CA THR A 215 -43.15 16.46 -18.59
C THR A 215 -43.66 15.15 -19.20
N GLN A 216 -44.48 14.42 -18.42
CA GLN A 216 -45.40 13.41 -18.95
C GLN A 216 -46.57 14.08 -19.67
N GLU A 217 -47.03 13.54 -20.80
CA GLU A 217 -48.43 13.71 -21.24
C GLU A 217 -49.04 12.37 -21.69
N ASN A 218 -50.33 12.18 -21.39
CA ASN A 218 -51.16 11.05 -21.80
C ASN A 218 -52.08 11.48 -22.94
N SER A 219 -52.29 10.63 -23.95
CA SER A 219 -53.47 10.73 -24.82
C SER A 219 -53.91 9.37 -25.39
N ASN A 220 -54.94 8.78 -24.79
CA ASN A 220 -55.86 7.88 -25.50
C ASN A 220 -56.90 8.72 -26.28
N ILE A 221 -57.54 8.13 -27.32
CA ILE A 221 -58.96 8.28 -27.76
C ILE A 221 -59.10 8.22 -29.32
N PHE A 222 -59.70 7.12 -29.86
CA PHE A 222 -60.51 7.00 -31.13
C PHE A 222 -59.81 7.42 -32.48
N GLU A 223 -60.30 7.23 -33.73
CA GLU A 223 -61.13 6.25 -34.48
C GLU A 223 -60.71 6.32 -36.01
N SER A 224 -61.28 5.71 -37.07
CA SER A 224 -62.48 4.85 -37.32
C SER A 224 -62.31 3.82 -38.47
N VAL A 225 -63.13 2.77 -38.40
CA VAL A 225 -64.02 2.13 -39.43
C VAL A 225 -64.24 2.90 -40.77
N PRO A 226 -64.56 2.31 -41.99
CA PRO A 226 -64.75 0.89 -42.42
C PRO A 226 -64.06 0.46 -43.78
N THR A 227 -64.51 -0.70 -44.32
CA THR A 227 -64.53 -1.18 -45.74
C THR A 227 -63.26 -1.83 -46.35
N ASN A 228 -63.34 -2.84 -47.23
CA ASN A 228 -64.50 -3.50 -47.89
C ASN A 228 -64.29 -5.03 -48.12
N ALA A 229 -65.31 -5.77 -48.58
CA ALA A 229 -65.31 -7.24 -48.73
C ALA A 229 -65.50 -7.75 -50.17
N SER A 230 -65.05 -9.00 -50.44
CA SER A 230 -65.43 -9.99 -51.50
C SER A 230 -64.29 -11.03 -51.53
N GLU A 231 -64.42 -12.36 -51.49
CA GLU A 231 -65.47 -13.33 -51.87
C GLU A 231 -65.58 -13.62 -53.39
N ASN A 232 -66.01 -14.86 -53.72
CA ASN A 232 -66.07 -15.52 -55.04
C ASN A 232 -64.74 -15.98 -55.68
N SER A 233 -64.76 -16.86 -56.71
CA SER A 233 -65.01 -18.33 -56.64
C SER A 233 -65.05 -18.98 -58.04
N LYS A 234 -64.48 -20.20 -58.17
CA LYS A 234 -64.77 -21.24 -59.21
C LYS A 234 -64.43 -20.94 -60.69
N GLU A 235 -64.62 -21.99 -61.50
CA GLU A 235 -64.48 -22.13 -62.96
C GLU A 235 -63.03 -22.18 -63.49
N ASN A 236 -62.51 -23.25 -64.09
CA ASN A 236 -63.03 -24.51 -64.68
C ASN A 236 -63.80 -24.37 -66.01
N VAL A 237 -63.05 -24.31 -67.12
CA VAL A 237 -63.53 -24.62 -68.48
C VAL A 237 -62.49 -25.51 -69.20
N HIS A 238 -62.96 -26.55 -69.89
CA HIS A 238 -62.11 -27.53 -70.59
C HIS A 238 -62.70 -27.87 -71.96
N ILE A 239 -62.05 -27.42 -73.04
CA ILE A 239 -62.41 -27.61 -74.46
C ILE A 239 -61.10 -27.75 -75.24
N ASN A 240 -60.74 -28.82 -75.98
CA ASN A 240 -61.43 -30.00 -76.54
C ASN A 240 -62.14 -29.77 -77.90
N LYS A 241 -61.44 -30.13 -78.99
CA LYS A 241 -61.91 -30.47 -80.36
C LYS A 241 -62.80 -29.47 -81.15
N LEU A 242 -62.40 -29.23 -82.42
CA LEU A 242 -63.08 -29.51 -83.70
C LEU A 242 -61.95 -29.53 -84.78
N SER A 243 -61.91 -30.33 -85.86
CA SER A 243 -62.83 -30.53 -87.01
C SER A 243 -62.88 -29.30 -87.95
N SER A 244 -63.12 -29.40 -89.27
CA SER A 244 -63.12 -30.54 -90.22
C SER A 244 -63.44 -30.07 -91.65
N PHE A 245 -63.04 -30.84 -92.68
CA PHE A 245 -63.69 -30.93 -94.01
C PHE A 245 -63.56 -29.81 -95.07
N GLU A 246 -63.96 -30.21 -96.29
CA GLU A 246 -64.33 -29.47 -97.52
C GLU A 246 -63.18 -29.11 -98.52
N THR A 247 -62.90 -29.74 -99.68
CA THR A 247 -63.58 -30.47 -100.82
C THR A 247 -64.07 -29.65 -102.04
N TYR A 248 -63.70 -30.14 -103.24
CA TYR A 248 -64.32 -30.01 -104.59
C TYR A 248 -64.15 -28.75 -105.49
N LEU A 249 -64.44 -28.97 -106.80
CA LEU A 249 -64.24 -28.18 -108.04
C LEU A 249 -62.83 -28.31 -108.68
N GLN A 250 -62.63 -28.89 -109.88
CA GLN A 250 -63.48 -29.55 -110.90
C GLN A 250 -64.41 -28.68 -111.79
N LEU A 251 -63.81 -28.04 -112.80
CA LEU A 251 -64.32 -27.79 -114.17
C LEU A 251 -63.11 -28.02 -115.12
N SER A 252 -63.15 -28.76 -116.23
CA SER A 252 -63.97 -28.64 -117.45
C SER A 252 -63.53 -27.49 -118.36
N ASP A 253 -62.74 -27.75 -119.42
CA ASP A 253 -63.31 -27.92 -120.76
C ASP A 253 -62.32 -28.34 -121.89
N ILE A 254 -62.71 -29.40 -122.60
CA ILE A 254 -62.87 -29.52 -124.07
C ILE A 254 -61.76 -28.95 -125.00
N SER A 255 -61.21 -29.85 -125.83
CA SER A 255 -60.76 -29.55 -127.20
C SER A 255 -61.31 -30.61 -128.15
N VAL A 256 -61.88 -30.18 -129.29
CA VAL A 256 -62.82 -30.98 -130.10
C VAL A 256 -62.14 -31.65 -131.30
N LEU A 257 -62.72 -32.78 -131.75
CA LEU A 257 -62.38 -33.47 -133.00
C LEU A 257 -62.53 -32.54 -134.23
N SER A 258 -61.65 -32.69 -135.21
CA SER A 258 -61.69 -31.94 -136.49
C SER A 258 -61.92 -32.86 -137.70
N ALA A 259 -63.19 -33.18 -137.99
CA ALA A 259 -63.70 -33.77 -139.24
C ALA A 259 -65.25 -33.78 -139.21
N PRO A 260 -65.99 -33.85 -140.35
CA PRO A 260 -65.59 -33.85 -141.77
C PRO A 260 -66.43 -32.87 -142.66
N LEU A 261 -66.44 -33.12 -143.98
CA LEU A 261 -67.49 -32.79 -144.97
C LEU A 261 -67.45 -31.36 -145.62
N PRO A 262 -68.18 -31.10 -146.73
CA PRO A 262 -67.52 -31.11 -148.04
C PRO A 262 -67.76 -29.84 -148.90
N THR A 263 -67.10 -29.77 -150.05
CA THR A 263 -67.38 -28.79 -151.11
C THR A 263 -68.10 -29.47 -152.28
N LEU A 264 -69.18 -28.87 -152.79
CA LEU A 264 -70.05 -29.44 -153.82
C LEU A 264 -70.49 -28.33 -154.79
N THR A 265 -70.12 -28.45 -156.07
CA THR A 265 -70.55 -27.67 -157.26
C THR A 265 -69.74 -28.22 -158.44
N GLU A 266 -70.27 -28.51 -159.63
CA GLU A 266 -71.64 -28.38 -160.17
C GLU A 266 -71.98 -29.60 -161.04
N SER A 267 -73.27 -29.88 -161.18
CA SER A 267 -73.81 -30.92 -162.06
C SER A 267 -74.63 -30.30 -163.19
N GLU A 268 -74.32 -30.71 -164.42
CA GLU A 268 -75.27 -31.00 -165.51
C GLU A 268 -76.26 -29.91 -165.97
N GLU A 269 -76.29 -29.63 -167.28
CA GLU A 269 -77.43 -30.12 -168.07
C GLU A 269 -77.10 -30.30 -169.57
N THR A 270 -77.53 -31.44 -170.09
CA THR A 270 -77.74 -31.73 -171.52
C THR A 270 -79.13 -31.14 -171.92
N PHE A 271 -79.62 -31.07 -173.17
CA PHE A 271 -79.61 -32.04 -174.27
C PHE A 271 -80.34 -31.44 -175.51
N LEU A 272 -80.19 -32.05 -176.71
CA LEU A 272 -81.17 -32.08 -177.86
C LEU A 272 -81.41 -30.79 -178.71
N HIS A 273 -81.88 -30.84 -179.98
CA HIS A 273 -81.54 -31.72 -181.13
C HIS A 273 -82.14 -31.22 -182.49
N LEU A 274 -81.63 -31.77 -183.61
CA LEU A 274 -82.28 -32.12 -184.91
C LEU A 274 -83.14 -31.13 -185.77
N SER A 275 -82.66 -30.91 -187.02
CA SER A 275 -83.21 -31.40 -188.32
C SER A 275 -84.60 -31.02 -188.90
N SER A 276 -84.63 -30.95 -190.26
CA SER A 276 -85.74 -31.18 -191.25
C SER A 276 -86.84 -30.10 -191.42
N VAL A 277 -87.09 -29.46 -192.60
CA VAL A 277 -87.44 -29.95 -193.97
C VAL A 277 -88.85 -30.60 -194.04
N PRO A 278 -89.78 -30.28 -195.00
CA PRO A 278 -89.95 -29.14 -195.94
C PRO A 278 -91.41 -28.54 -195.99
N ILE A 279 -91.79 -27.86 -197.09
CA ILE A 279 -93.15 -27.72 -197.75
C ILE A 279 -93.66 -26.26 -198.02
N ASP A 280 -93.74 -25.94 -199.32
CA ASP A 280 -94.64 -25.12 -200.15
C ASP A 280 -95.30 -23.78 -199.68
N GLU A 281 -94.80 -22.69 -200.29
CA GLU A 281 -95.54 -21.90 -201.29
C GLU A 281 -96.90 -21.23 -200.94
N THR A 282 -96.95 -20.43 -199.87
CA THR A 282 -97.91 -19.29 -199.74
C THR A 282 -97.21 -18.01 -199.21
N LEU A 283 -95.95 -17.83 -199.62
CA LEU A 283 -94.92 -17.18 -198.80
C LEU A 283 -94.68 -15.70 -199.14
N GLN A 284 -95.68 -14.81 -198.95
CA GLN A 284 -95.44 -13.36 -199.14
C GLN A 284 -96.19 -12.37 -198.23
N THR A 285 -97.19 -12.78 -197.45
CA THR A 285 -97.90 -11.89 -196.49
C THR A 285 -97.46 -12.05 -195.04
N THR A 286 -96.79 -13.14 -194.68
CA THR A 286 -96.34 -13.45 -193.30
C THR A 286 -94.98 -12.84 -192.94
N VAL A 287 -94.12 -12.58 -193.94
CA VAL A 287 -92.75 -12.09 -193.74
C VAL A 287 -92.71 -10.73 -193.03
N GLU A 288 -93.63 -9.83 -193.36
CA GLU A 288 -93.71 -8.49 -192.73
C GLU A 288 -94.15 -8.53 -191.27
N SER A 289 -94.80 -9.61 -190.82
CA SER A 289 -95.17 -9.83 -189.41
C SER A 289 -93.96 -10.27 -188.59
N LEU A 290 -93.27 -11.32 -189.05
CA LEU A 290 -92.09 -11.88 -188.38
C LEU A 290 -90.96 -10.85 -188.23
N ARG A 291 -90.85 -9.90 -189.17
CA ARG A 291 -89.83 -8.84 -189.13
C ARG A 291 -89.99 -7.90 -187.93
N LYS A 292 -91.23 -7.56 -187.54
CA LYS A 292 -91.52 -6.77 -186.33
C LYS A 292 -91.33 -7.58 -185.05
N GLU A 293 -91.63 -8.87 -185.10
CA GLU A 293 -91.48 -9.78 -183.96
C GLU A 293 -90.00 -10.00 -183.62
N LEU A 294 -89.12 -10.08 -184.63
CA LEU A 294 -87.68 -10.13 -184.47
C LEU A 294 -87.11 -8.83 -183.85
N GLU A 295 -87.53 -7.66 -184.34
CA GLU A 295 -87.07 -6.36 -183.80
C GLU A 295 -87.51 -6.16 -182.33
N ALA A 296 -88.70 -6.63 -181.97
CA ALA A 296 -89.15 -6.67 -180.58
C ALA A 296 -88.32 -7.64 -179.72
N ALA A 297 -87.95 -8.80 -180.26
CA ALA A 297 -87.10 -9.77 -179.57
C ALA A 297 -85.67 -9.25 -179.33
N GLU A 298 -85.06 -8.54 -180.29
CA GLU A 298 -83.74 -7.91 -180.10
C GLU A 298 -83.76 -6.82 -179.02
N GLN A 299 -84.79 -5.97 -178.99
CA GLN A 299 -84.92 -4.98 -177.90
C GLN A 299 -85.12 -5.66 -176.54
N LYS A 300 -85.94 -6.72 -176.46
CA LYS A 300 -86.11 -7.50 -175.23
C LYS A 300 -84.79 -8.11 -174.74
N LEU A 301 -84.04 -8.78 -175.62
CA LEU A 301 -82.73 -9.35 -175.31
C LEU A 301 -81.74 -8.29 -174.81
N LYS A 302 -81.77 -7.09 -175.40
CA LYS A 302 -80.91 -5.97 -174.98
C LYS A 302 -81.29 -5.43 -173.60
N THR A 303 -82.58 -5.38 -173.25
CA THR A 303 -83.02 -5.05 -171.89
C THR A 303 -82.67 -6.14 -170.87
N GLU A 304 -82.85 -7.42 -171.23
CA GLU A 304 -82.50 -8.55 -170.35
C GLU A 304 -80.99 -8.59 -170.08
N SER A 305 -80.16 -8.39 -171.11
CA SER A 305 -78.70 -8.27 -170.98
C SER A 305 -78.27 -7.13 -170.05
N ALA A 306 -78.91 -5.96 -170.14
CA ALA A 306 -78.66 -4.85 -169.22
C ALA A 306 -79.04 -5.22 -167.77
N THR A 307 -80.23 -5.79 -167.54
CA THR A 307 -80.65 -6.19 -166.19
C THR A 307 -79.77 -7.29 -165.59
N PHE A 308 -79.22 -8.21 -166.41
CA PHE A 308 -78.27 -9.22 -165.93
C PHE A 308 -76.92 -8.60 -165.55
N HIS A 309 -76.46 -7.57 -166.27
CA HIS A 309 -75.24 -6.83 -165.91
C HIS A 309 -75.41 -6.07 -164.59
N ASP A 310 -76.52 -5.36 -164.42
CA ASP A 310 -76.86 -4.65 -163.17
C ASP A 310 -77.01 -5.62 -161.97
N GLN A 311 -77.64 -6.78 -162.18
CA GLN A 311 -77.70 -7.83 -161.17
C GLN A 311 -76.30 -8.35 -160.81
N ASN A 312 -75.46 -8.70 -161.78
CA ASN A 312 -74.10 -9.18 -161.55
C ASN A 312 -73.25 -8.14 -160.79
N GLN A 313 -73.36 -6.85 -161.15
CA GLN A 313 -72.67 -5.79 -160.41
C GLN A 313 -73.19 -5.65 -158.98
N ASN A 314 -74.52 -5.68 -158.76
CA ASN A 314 -75.12 -5.69 -157.42
C ASN A 314 -74.67 -6.91 -156.59
N HIS A 315 -74.48 -8.07 -157.21
CA HIS A 315 -73.89 -9.25 -156.58
C HIS A 315 -72.41 -9.04 -156.20
N LYS A 316 -71.59 -8.44 -157.07
CA LYS A 316 -70.21 -8.04 -156.72
C LYS A 316 -70.19 -7.05 -155.55
N ASP A 317 -71.03 -6.02 -155.58
CA ASP A 317 -71.09 -5.01 -154.51
C ASP A 317 -71.59 -5.59 -153.17
N LYS A 318 -72.40 -6.66 -153.20
CA LYS A 318 -72.76 -7.44 -152.01
C LYS A 318 -71.60 -8.30 -151.51
N ILE A 319 -70.90 -8.99 -152.41
CA ILE A 319 -69.72 -9.81 -152.07
C ILE A 319 -68.61 -8.95 -151.47
N SER A 320 -68.29 -7.79 -152.07
CA SER A 320 -67.29 -6.86 -151.54
C SER A 320 -67.65 -6.34 -150.15
N ARG A 321 -68.92 -5.98 -149.90
CA ARG A 321 -69.39 -5.62 -148.54
C ARG A 321 -69.30 -6.78 -147.56
N LEU A 322 -69.61 -8.01 -147.99
CA LEU A 322 -69.52 -9.20 -147.14
C LEU A 322 -68.07 -9.49 -146.76
N ILE A 323 -67.13 -9.39 -147.70
CA ILE A 323 -65.68 -9.52 -147.45
C ILE A 323 -65.23 -8.47 -146.42
N SER A 324 -65.56 -7.18 -146.63
CA SER A 324 -65.22 -6.12 -145.66
C SER A 324 -65.81 -6.38 -144.27
N SER A 325 -67.03 -6.93 -144.19
CA SER A 325 -67.68 -7.31 -142.94
C SER A 325 -66.98 -8.49 -142.24
N VAL A 326 -66.51 -9.48 -143.00
CA VAL A 326 -65.74 -10.63 -142.49
C VAL A 326 -64.34 -10.19 -142.02
N GLU A 327 -63.69 -9.27 -142.74
CA GLU A 327 -62.40 -8.71 -142.34
C GLU A 327 -62.51 -7.86 -141.06
N SER A 328 -63.59 -7.07 -140.91
CA SER A 328 -63.89 -6.38 -139.64
C SER A 328 -64.09 -7.38 -138.51
N LEU A 329 -65.01 -8.35 -138.66
CA LEU A 329 -65.28 -9.35 -137.62
C LEU A 329 -64.02 -10.15 -137.25
N LYS A 330 -63.14 -10.46 -138.20
CA LYS A 330 -61.85 -11.11 -137.93
C LYS A 330 -60.94 -10.23 -137.07
N LYS A 331 -60.88 -8.92 -137.34
CA LYS A 331 -60.13 -7.96 -136.51
C LYS A 331 -60.73 -7.87 -135.11
N ASP A 332 -62.05 -7.79 -135.00
CA ASP A 332 -62.77 -7.66 -133.73
C ASP A 332 -62.58 -8.91 -132.85
N VAL A 333 -62.55 -10.11 -133.47
CA VAL A 333 -62.22 -11.39 -132.79
C VAL A 333 -60.76 -11.44 -132.35
N GLU A 334 -59.81 -10.99 -133.17
CA GLU A 334 -58.39 -10.91 -132.78
C GLU A 334 -58.20 -9.92 -131.62
N GLU A 335 -58.82 -8.74 -131.67
CA GLU A 335 -58.77 -7.75 -130.59
C GLU A 335 -59.39 -8.31 -129.30
N SER A 336 -60.51 -9.04 -129.39
CA SER A 336 -61.10 -9.76 -128.24
C SER A 336 -60.16 -10.83 -127.68
N HIS A 337 -59.43 -11.56 -128.54
CA HIS A 337 -58.46 -12.58 -128.13
C HIS A 337 -57.24 -11.97 -127.42
N GLN A 338 -56.68 -10.88 -127.95
CA GLN A 338 -55.58 -10.15 -127.30
C GLN A 338 -56.01 -9.58 -125.93
N ASN A 339 -57.23 -9.04 -125.83
CA ASN A 339 -57.79 -8.55 -124.56
C ASN A 339 -58.00 -9.68 -123.53
N LEU A 340 -58.46 -10.87 -123.97
CA LEU A 340 -58.58 -12.06 -123.12
C LEU A 340 -57.21 -12.49 -122.57
N LEU A 341 -56.21 -12.59 -123.45
CA LEU A 341 -54.85 -13.05 -123.11
C LEU A 341 -54.13 -12.06 -122.18
N TRP A 342 -54.37 -10.75 -122.34
CA TRP A 342 -53.94 -9.73 -121.39
C TRP A 342 -54.63 -9.85 -120.03
N ALA A 343 -55.95 -10.11 -120.02
CA ALA A 343 -56.70 -10.31 -118.78
C ALA A 343 -56.26 -11.58 -118.02
N GLU A 344 -55.94 -12.67 -118.74
CA GLU A 344 -55.39 -13.90 -118.16
C GLU A 344 -54.00 -13.65 -117.55
N THR A 345 -53.10 -13.01 -118.30
CA THR A 345 -51.77 -12.60 -117.81
C THR A 345 -51.86 -11.70 -116.57
N SER A 346 -52.82 -10.76 -116.54
CA SER A 346 -53.09 -9.93 -115.37
C SER A 346 -53.65 -10.73 -114.19
N CYS A 347 -54.49 -11.75 -114.44
CA CYS A 347 -54.98 -12.64 -113.40
C CYS A 347 -53.85 -13.49 -112.79
N ASP A 348 -52.88 -13.94 -113.60
CA ASP A 348 -51.72 -14.67 -113.10
C ASP A 348 -50.79 -13.80 -112.25
N SER A 349 -50.50 -12.57 -112.68
CA SER A 349 -49.74 -11.62 -111.86
C SER A 349 -50.42 -11.35 -110.50
N LEU A 350 -51.75 -11.27 -110.48
CA LEU A 350 -52.54 -11.15 -109.23
C LEU A 350 -52.56 -12.46 -108.41
N ARG A 351 -52.49 -13.65 -109.05
CA ARG A 351 -52.31 -14.93 -108.35
C ARG A 351 -50.93 -15.01 -107.67
N GLU A 352 -49.88 -14.58 -108.35
CA GLU A 352 -48.52 -14.49 -107.80
C GLU A 352 -48.41 -13.46 -106.65
N GLU A 353 -48.97 -12.25 -106.81
CA GLU A 353 -48.98 -11.26 -105.72
C GLU A 353 -49.74 -11.77 -104.50
N LYS A 354 -50.91 -12.40 -104.70
CA LYS A 354 -51.68 -13.02 -103.62
C LYS A 354 -50.87 -14.10 -102.89
N GLN A 355 -50.16 -14.95 -103.61
CA GLN A 355 -49.28 -15.96 -103.02
C GLN A 355 -48.16 -15.31 -102.21
N GLY A 356 -47.47 -14.31 -102.77
CA GLY A 356 -46.44 -13.55 -102.07
C GLY A 356 -46.96 -12.73 -100.87
N LEU A 357 -48.24 -12.36 -100.84
CA LEU A 357 -48.90 -11.77 -99.66
C LEU A 357 -49.19 -12.81 -98.57
N LEU A 358 -49.66 -14.02 -98.94
CA LEU A 358 -49.88 -15.11 -98.00
C LEU A 358 -48.58 -15.61 -97.36
N GLU A 359 -47.50 -15.70 -98.13
CA GLU A 359 -46.17 -16.05 -97.61
C GLU A 359 -45.63 -14.98 -96.64
N ARG A 360 -45.78 -13.70 -96.99
CA ARG A 360 -45.46 -12.58 -96.07
C ARG A 360 -46.30 -12.62 -94.79
N LEU A 361 -47.58 -13.01 -94.87
CA LEU A 361 -48.44 -13.20 -93.70
C LEU A 361 -47.94 -14.34 -92.82
N ALA A 362 -47.65 -15.51 -93.39
CA ALA A 362 -47.14 -16.67 -92.65
C ALA A 362 -45.78 -16.39 -91.98
N VAL A 363 -44.89 -15.64 -92.64
CA VAL A 363 -43.63 -15.16 -92.03
C VAL A 363 -43.91 -14.21 -90.86
N SER A 364 -44.87 -13.29 -91.01
CA SER A 364 -45.29 -12.37 -89.95
C SER A 364 -45.89 -13.11 -88.73
N GLU A 365 -46.74 -14.11 -88.94
CA GLU A 365 -47.30 -14.93 -87.87
C GLU A 365 -46.24 -15.78 -87.15
N ASN A 366 -45.23 -16.25 -87.88
CA ASN A 366 -44.07 -16.93 -87.31
C ASN A 366 -43.21 -15.96 -86.46
N VAL A 367 -43.00 -14.71 -86.92
CA VAL A 367 -42.35 -13.66 -86.12
C VAL A 367 -43.17 -13.32 -84.87
N LYS A 368 -44.49 -13.14 -84.99
CA LYS A 368 -45.41 -12.91 -83.87
C LYS A 368 -45.37 -14.05 -82.85
N SER A 369 -45.34 -15.30 -83.30
CA SER A 369 -45.25 -16.50 -82.45
C SER A 369 -43.90 -16.56 -81.71
N ARG A 370 -42.79 -16.23 -82.38
CA ARG A 370 -41.47 -16.10 -81.75
C ARG A 370 -41.42 -14.94 -80.74
N LEU A 371 -42.04 -13.82 -81.05
CA LEU A 371 -42.14 -12.67 -80.14
C LEU A 371 -42.92 -13.02 -78.87
N ILE A 372 -44.11 -13.64 -79.01
CA ILE A 372 -44.91 -14.13 -77.87
C ILE A 372 -44.11 -15.12 -77.03
N LYS A 373 -43.41 -16.08 -77.67
CA LYS A 373 -42.53 -17.02 -76.94
C LYS A 373 -41.45 -16.28 -76.15
N SER A 374 -40.71 -15.37 -76.79
CA SER A 374 -39.66 -14.59 -76.13
C SER A 374 -40.19 -13.71 -74.99
N SER A 375 -41.39 -13.13 -75.14
CA SER A 375 -42.06 -12.38 -74.08
C SER A 375 -42.44 -13.27 -72.90
N SER A 376 -42.85 -14.51 -73.14
CA SER A 376 -43.14 -15.49 -72.08
C SER A 376 -41.88 -15.99 -71.37
N GLU A 377 -40.74 -16.02 -72.06
CA GLU A 377 -39.43 -16.36 -71.49
C GLU A 377 -38.89 -15.19 -70.66
N VAL A 378 -38.98 -13.95 -71.16
CA VAL A 378 -38.65 -12.73 -70.41
C VAL A 378 -39.52 -12.61 -69.15
N GLN A 379 -40.83 -12.83 -69.24
CA GLN A 379 -41.72 -12.79 -68.07
C GLN A 379 -41.26 -13.80 -66.99
N LYS A 380 -41.00 -15.07 -67.36
CA LYS A 380 -40.48 -16.07 -66.42
C LYS A 380 -39.14 -15.67 -65.78
N THR A 381 -38.26 -14.99 -66.52
CA THR A 381 -37.02 -14.45 -65.93
C THR A 381 -37.28 -13.30 -64.98
N LEU A 382 -38.26 -12.42 -65.27
CA LEU A 382 -38.67 -11.33 -64.39
C LEU A 382 -39.30 -11.88 -63.10
N ASP A 383 -40.22 -12.84 -63.20
CA ASP A 383 -40.86 -13.51 -62.07
C ASP A 383 -39.79 -14.17 -61.17
N SER A 384 -38.86 -14.93 -61.75
CA SER A 384 -37.76 -15.56 -61.00
C SER A 384 -36.78 -14.53 -60.39
N CYS A 385 -36.62 -13.35 -61.00
CA CYS A 385 -35.87 -12.25 -60.41
C CYS A 385 -36.62 -11.58 -59.25
N GLN A 386 -37.96 -11.45 -59.33
CA GLN A 386 -38.78 -10.95 -58.22
C GLN A 386 -38.78 -11.93 -57.03
N GLU A 387 -38.85 -13.24 -57.26
CA GLU A 387 -38.71 -14.26 -56.21
C GLU A 387 -37.35 -14.18 -55.50
N LYS A 388 -36.25 -14.03 -56.26
CA LYS A 388 -34.89 -13.87 -55.72
C LYS A 388 -34.73 -12.56 -54.95
N LEU A 389 -35.37 -11.48 -55.42
CA LEU A 389 -35.39 -10.19 -54.72
C LEU A 389 -36.16 -10.30 -53.40
N ALA A 390 -37.33 -10.95 -53.38
CA ALA A 390 -38.08 -11.22 -52.16
C ALA A 390 -37.31 -12.12 -51.17
N HIS A 391 -36.58 -13.13 -51.67
CA HIS A 391 -35.72 -13.98 -50.83
C HIS A 391 -34.60 -13.17 -50.17
N THR A 392 -33.85 -12.39 -50.97
CA THR A 392 -32.72 -11.59 -50.46
C THR A 392 -33.18 -10.46 -49.53
N PHE A 393 -34.34 -9.84 -49.75
CA PHE A 393 -34.96 -8.94 -48.75
C PHE A 393 -35.24 -9.65 -47.43
N LYS A 394 -35.81 -10.87 -47.47
CA LYS A 394 -36.12 -11.67 -46.27
C LYS A 394 -34.87 -12.18 -45.55
N GLU A 395 -33.75 -12.35 -46.25
CA GLU A 395 -32.44 -12.63 -45.65
C GLU A 395 -31.81 -11.39 -45.03
N LEU A 396 -31.91 -10.23 -45.69
CA LEU A 396 -31.45 -8.94 -45.18
C LEU A 396 -32.23 -8.53 -43.92
N GLU A 397 -33.54 -8.75 -43.89
CA GLU A 397 -34.38 -8.54 -42.70
C GLU A 397 -33.94 -9.43 -41.52
N LYS A 398 -33.68 -10.73 -41.77
CA LYS A 398 -33.10 -11.63 -40.75
C LYS A 398 -31.71 -11.17 -40.28
N ALA A 399 -30.86 -10.68 -41.18
CA ALA A 399 -29.53 -10.18 -40.84
C ALA A 399 -29.61 -8.91 -39.98
N ASN A 400 -30.50 -7.98 -40.30
CA ASN A 400 -30.80 -6.76 -39.53
C ASN A 400 -31.38 -7.13 -38.14
N GLY A 401 -32.26 -8.14 -38.07
CA GLY A 401 -32.75 -8.71 -36.81
C GLY A 401 -31.62 -9.19 -35.90
N LYS A 402 -30.67 -9.97 -36.46
CA LYS A 402 -29.48 -10.43 -35.74
C LYS A 402 -28.52 -9.30 -35.37
N GLN A 403 -28.33 -8.30 -36.23
CA GLN A 403 -27.51 -7.13 -35.92
C GLN A 403 -28.04 -6.43 -34.66
N LYS A 404 -29.35 -6.16 -34.62
CA LYS A 404 -30.03 -5.57 -33.45
C LYS A 404 -30.00 -6.45 -32.20
N GLU A 405 -29.85 -7.76 -32.35
CA GLU A 405 -29.62 -8.69 -31.25
C GLU A 405 -28.21 -8.50 -30.68
N THR A 406 -27.19 -8.55 -31.54
CA THR A 406 -25.78 -8.33 -31.15
C THR A 406 -25.49 -6.91 -30.64
N GLU A 407 -26.23 -5.89 -31.10
CA GLU A 407 -26.13 -4.51 -30.60
C GLU A 407 -26.61 -4.43 -29.14
N ARG A 408 -27.69 -5.12 -28.77
CA ARG A 408 -28.15 -5.22 -27.38
C ARG A 408 -27.19 -6.05 -26.52
N GLU A 409 -26.66 -7.15 -27.06
CA GLU A 409 -25.63 -7.93 -26.34
C GLU A 409 -24.41 -7.05 -26.03
N LEU A 410 -23.93 -6.26 -27.01
CA LEU A 410 -22.82 -5.32 -26.83
C LEU A 410 -23.14 -4.24 -25.80
N GLU A 411 -24.35 -3.67 -25.79
CA GLU A 411 -24.79 -2.72 -24.77
C GLU A 411 -24.78 -3.34 -23.35
N THR A 412 -25.29 -4.57 -23.20
CA THR A 412 -25.26 -5.26 -21.90
C THR A 412 -23.83 -5.59 -21.45
N LEU A 413 -22.95 -6.00 -22.38
CA LEU A 413 -21.53 -6.25 -22.10
C LEU A 413 -20.79 -4.96 -21.72
N GLN A 414 -21.09 -3.84 -22.38
CA GLN A 414 -20.53 -2.53 -22.05
C GLN A 414 -20.93 -2.11 -20.63
N LYS A 415 -22.21 -2.25 -20.27
CA LYS A 415 -22.69 -1.98 -18.90
C LYS A 415 -22.00 -2.88 -17.87
N VAL A 416 -21.84 -4.17 -18.15
CA VAL A 416 -21.10 -5.09 -17.27
C VAL A 416 -19.62 -4.67 -17.15
N MET A 417 -18.96 -4.23 -18.22
CA MET A 417 -17.59 -3.69 -18.13
C MET A 417 -17.52 -2.42 -17.29
N GLU A 418 -18.50 -1.53 -17.36
CA GLU A 418 -18.57 -0.33 -16.51
C GLU A 418 -18.75 -0.70 -15.03
N GLU A 419 -19.67 -1.62 -14.71
CA GLU A 419 -19.86 -2.15 -13.34
C GLU A 419 -18.57 -2.81 -12.80
N LYS A 420 -17.84 -3.59 -13.63
CA LYS A 420 -16.54 -4.15 -13.26
C LYS A 420 -15.48 -3.08 -13.06
N THR A 421 -15.44 -2.05 -13.90
CA THR A 421 -14.48 -0.93 -13.82
C THR A 421 -14.71 -0.12 -12.53
N ASN A 422 -15.97 0.17 -12.20
CA ASN A 422 -16.35 0.81 -10.94
C ASN A 422 -15.95 -0.06 -9.74
N ARG A 423 -16.16 -1.38 -9.79
CA ARG A 423 -15.74 -2.30 -8.72
C ARG A 423 -14.21 -2.40 -8.57
N ILE A 424 -13.44 -2.32 -9.67
CA ILE A 424 -11.98 -2.24 -9.63
C ILE A 424 -11.54 -0.92 -8.97
N SER A 425 -12.21 0.20 -9.27
CA SER A 425 -11.97 1.49 -8.61
C SER A 425 -12.23 1.44 -7.11
N GLU A 426 -13.31 0.79 -6.66
CA GLU A 426 -13.57 0.55 -5.23
C GLU A 426 -12.50 -0.32 -4.56
N LEU A 427 -12.08 -1.41 -5.20
CA LEU A 427 -11.07 -2.32 -4.67
C LEU A 427 -9.71 -1.62 -4.56
N ASN A 428 -9.33 -0.82 -5.56
CA ASN A 428 -8.09 -0.02 -5.51
C ASN A 428 -8.12 0.99 -4.35
N LYS A 429 -9.25 1.67 -4.10
CA LYS A 429 -9.41 2.55 -2.93
C LYS A 429 -9.22 1.80 -1.60
N LYS A 430 -9.75 0.58 -1.49
CA LYS A 430 -9.57 -0.28 -0.31
C LYS A 430 -8.12 -0.75 -0.15
N VAL A 431 -7.44 -1.12 -1.23
CA VAL A 431 -6.02 -1.52 -1.22
C VAL A 431 -5.13 -0.35 -0.77
N VAL A 432 -5.39 0.88 -1.23
CA VAL A 432 -4.68 2.08 -0.75
C VAL A 432 -4.88 2.27 0.76
N LEU A 433 -6.13 2.24 1.25
CA LEU A 433 -6.44 2.42 2.67
C LEU A 433 -5.78 1.34 3.56
N VAL A 434 -5.79 0.06 3.13
CA VAL A 434 -5.10 -1.02 3.85
C VAL A 434 -3.57 -0.86 3.81
N THR A 435 -3.02 -0.30 2.72
CA THR A 435 -1.58 0.01 2.62
C THR A 435 -1.20 1.16 3.56
N GLU A 436 -2.04 2.19 3.67
CA GLU A 436 -1.85 3.31 4.61
C GLU A 436 -1.92 2.81 6.06
N GLN A 437 -2.93 2.00 6.42
CA GLN A 437 -3.03 1.34 7.73
C GLN A 437 -1.81 0.45 8.03
N SER A 438 -1.35 -0.34 7.06
CA SER A 438 -0.15 -1.17 7.21
C SER A 438 1.12 -0.33 7.46
N SER A 439 1.25 0.83 6.82
CA SER A 439 2.36 1.76 7.05
C SER A 439 2.30 2.41 8.45
N GLU A 440 1.09 2.70 8.95
CA GLU A 440 0.87 3.24 10.29
C GLU A 440 1.15 2.20 11.40
N TYR A 441 0.67 0.96 11.25
CA TYR A 441 1.07 -0.12 12.16
C TYR A 441 2.58 -0.39 12.12
N SER A 442 3.21 -0.30 10.94
CA SER A 442 4.67 -0.41 10.82
C SER A 442 5.39 0.69 11.61
N ARG A 443 4.90 1.94 11.54
CA ARG A 443 5.41 3.06 12.34
C ARG A 443 5.27 2.79 13.84
N GLN A 444 4.11 2.35 14.30
CA GLN A 444 3.87 2.02 15.72
C GLN A 444 4.78 0.86 16.21
N VAL A 445 5.10 -0.10 15.35
CA VAL A 445 6.08 -1.17 15.65
C VAL A 445 7.52 -0.62 15.78
N TYR A 446 7.90 0.40 14.99
CA TYR A 446 9.18 1.08 15.17
C TYR A 446 9.21 1.92 16.46
N GLU A 447 8.18 2.73 16.72
CA GLU A 447 8.08 3.58 17.91
C GLU A 447 8.07 2.74 19.22
N THR A 448 7.35 1.61 19.24
CA THR A 448 7.37 0.69 20.39
C THR A 448 8.69 -0.07 20.52
N LYS A 449 9.38 -0.40 19.42
CA LYS A 449 10.73 -0.99 19.47
C LYS A 449 11.74 0.00 20.05
N GLU A 450 11.70 1.26 19.64
CA GLU A 450 12.56 2.32 20.16
C GLU A 450 12.33 2.53 21.66
N ALA A 451 11.06 2.62 22.10
CA ALA A 451 10.72 2.71 23.52
C ALA A 451 11.14 1.48 24.36
N ILE A 452 11.15 0.27 23.76
CA ILE A 452 11.69 -0.93 24.41
C ILE A 452 13.22 -0.86 24.52
N GLN A 453 13.90 -0.37 23.48
CA GLN A 453 15.35 -0.19 23.50
C GLN A 453 15.78 0.85 24.55
N THR A 454 15.14 2.02 24.60
CA THR A 454 15.43 3.04 25.62
C THR A 454 15.26 2.48 27.03
N ARG A 455 14.20 1.72 27.29
CA ARG A 455 14.01 1.03 28.59
C ARG A 455 15.07 -0.04 28.87
N GLN A 456 15.57 -0.72 27.85
CA GLN A 456 16.66 -1.68 28.02
C GLN A 456 17.97 -0.97 28.41
N GLU A 457 18.25 0.18 27.81
CA GLU A 457 19.40 1.04 28.16
C GLU A 457 19.26 1.60 29.59
N GLU A 458 18.07 2.07 29.99
CA GLU A 458 17.73 2.44 31.38
C GLU A 458 17.96 1.28 32.36
N PHE A 459 17.51 0.05 32.02
CA PHE A 459 17.71 -1.13 32.87
C PHE A 459 19.20 -1.52 32.99
N GLU A 460 20.00 -1.35 31.94
CA GLU A 460 21.45 -1.62 31.98
C GLU A 460 22.19 -0.60 32.86
N GLU A 461 21.81 0.68 32.81
CA GLU A 461 22.36 1.70 33.72
C GLU A 461 21.98 1.44 35.19
N VAL A 462 20.71 1.10 35.46
CA VAL A 462 20.25 0.74 36.83
C VAL A 462 20.97 -0.53 37.33
N TYR A 463 21.18 -1.53 36.47
CA TYR A 463 21.92 -2.74 36.83
C TYR A 463 23.39 -2.45 37.15
N LYS A 464 24.04 -1.59 36.36
CA LYS A 464 25.40 -1.11 36.63
C LYS A 464 25.49 -0.35 37.96
N LEU A 465 24.55 0.56 38.23
CA LEU A 465 24.47 1.31 39.48
C LEU A 465 24.31 0.38 40.69
N LEU A 466 23.49 -0.67 40.57
CA LEU A 466 23.32 -1.70 41.60
C LEU A 466 24.60 -2.52 41.85
N ILE A 467 25.36 -2.84 40.79
CA ILE A 467 26.68 -3.49 40.93
C ILE A 467 27.67 -2.58 41.65
N ASP A 468 27.72 -1.29 41.29
CA ASP A 468 28.66 -0.34 41.89
C ASP A 468 28.29 -0.07 43.37
N GLN A 469 26.99 0.09 43.69
CA GLN A 469 26.50 0.16 45.07
C GLN A 469 26.82 -1.13 45.85
N THR A 470 26.69 -2.31 45.24
CA THR A 470 27.06 -3.59 45.87
C THR A 470 28.55 -3.63 46.20
N ARG A 471 29.41 -3.15 45.28
CA ARG A 471 30.86 -3.05 45.50
C ARG A 471 31.21 -2.06 46.62
N ASP A 472 30.50 -0.94 46.72
CA ASP A 472 30.73 0.03 47.79
C ASP A 472 30.22 -0.46 49.16
N CYS A 473 29.11 -1.20 49.20
CA CYS A 473 28.68 -1.96 50.39
C CYS A 473 29.73 -3.02 50.81
N GLN A 474 30.42 -3.68 49.86
CA GLN A 474 31.51 -4.59 50.17
C GLN A 474 32.73 -3.84 50.75
N LYS A 475 33.16 -2.73 50.15
CA LYS A 475 34.23 -1.87 50.70
C LYS A 475 33.92 -1.42 52.12
N LEU A 476 32.66 -1.00 52.38
CA LEU A 476 32.23 -0.54 53.70
C LEU A 476 32.27 -1.68 54.74
N ARG A 477 31.88 -2.91 54.37
CA ARG A 477 32.02 -4.09 55.24
C ARG A 477 33.48 -4.36 55.59
N SER A 478 34.38 -4.38 54.62
CA SER A 478 35.82 -4.58 54.88
C SER A 478 36.45 -3.44 55.71
N LEU A 479 35.95 -2.20 55.57
CA LEU A 479 36.38 -1.08 56.42
C LEU A 479 35.86 -1.23 57.86
N VAL A 480 34.64 -1.70 58.06
CA VAL A 480 34.08 -1.99 59.41
C VAL A 480 34.81 -3.18 60.04
N GLU A 481 35.12 -4.22 59.27
CA GLU A 481 35.92 -5.36 59.70
C GLU A 481 37.33 -4.95 60.14
N GLN A 482 38.01 -4.10 59.38
CA GLN A 482 39.29 -3.51 59.79
C GLN A 482 39.17 -2.66 61.06
N LEU A 483 38.13 -1.82 61.18
CA LEU A 483 37.93 -1.00 62.38
C LEU A 483 37.60 -1.83 63.63
N GLU A 484 36.95 -2.98 63.48
CA GLU A 484 36.72 -3.93 64.59
C GLU A 484 38.02 -4.61 65.02
N ILE A 485 38.89 -4.99 64.07
CA ILE A 485 40.24 -5.48 64.34
C ILE A 485 41.06 -4.41 65.06
N ASP A 486 41.11 -3.18 64.53
CA ASP A 486 41.82 -2.05 65.14
C ASP A 486 41.32 -1.78 66.57
N ARG A 487 40.01 -1.90 66.82
CA ARG A 487 39.41 -1.75 68.16
C ARG A 487 39.85 -2.88 69.11
N ILE A 488 39.85 -4.12 68.64
CA ILE A 488 40.29 -5.29 69.42
C ILE A 488 41.78 -5.17 69.75
N ASP A 489 42.64 -4.78 68.81
CA ASP A 489 44.07 -4.58 69.08
C ASP A 489 44.34 -3.40 70.03
N CYS A 490 43.57 -2.31 69.94
CA CYS A 490 43.60 -1.23 70.93
C CYS A 490 43.15 -1.70 72.32
N GLN A 491 42.10 -2.53 72.41
CA GLN A 491 41.63 -3.11 73.66
C GLN A 491 42.69 -4.06 74.26
N ASN A 492 43.22 -5.00 73.49
CA ASN A 492 44.30 -5.90 73.90
C ASN A 492 45.52 -5.11 74.42
N THR A 493 45.91 -4.05 73.73
CA THR A 493 47.01 -3.17 74.13
C THR A 493 46.71 -2.44 75.45
N ALA A 494 45.47 -1.99 75.66
CA ALA A 494 45.04 -1.37 76.91
C ALA A 494 45.01 -2.37 78.07
N GLU A 495 44.49 -3.58 77.85
CA GLU A 495 44.46 -4.66 78.84
C GLU A 495 45.86 -5.11 79.26
N VAL A 496 46.80 -5.29 78.31
CA VAL A 496 48.21 -5.56 78.60
C VAL A 496 48.84 -4.42 79.43
N ARG A 497 48.54 -3.16 79.10
CA ARG A 497 49.06 -2.00 79.86
C ARG A 497 48.46 -1.90 81.27
N ILE A 498 47.18 -2.24 81.44
CA ILE A 498 46.52 -2.33 82.75
C ILE A 498 47.13 -3.47 83.56
N HIS A 499 47.41 -4.62 82.95
CA HIS A 499 48.06 -5.75 83.61
C HIS A 499 49.47 -5.39 84.09
N GLN A 500 50.30 -4.76 83.24
CA GLN A 500 51.64 -4.26 83.61
C GLN A 500 51.58 -3.24 84.75
N LEU A 501 50.63 -2.29 84.71
CA LEU A 501 50.46 -1.30 85.78
C LEU A 501 50.00 -1.94 87.10
N THR A 502 49.14 -2.96 87.01
CA THR A 502 48.67 -3.74 88.17
C THR A 502 49.81 -4.56 88.77
N GLU A 503 50.59 -5.26 87.94
CA GLU A 503 51.77 -6.02 88.38
C GLU A 503 52.76 -5.10 89.09
N HIS A 504 53.14 -3.98 88.47
CA HIS A 504 53.99 -2.94 89.08
C HIS A 504 53.43 -2.46 90.42
N TYR A 505 52.14 -2.16 90.51
CA TYR A 505 51.50 -1.73 91.76
C TYR A 505 51.52 -2.83 92.84
N THR A 506 51.31 -4.11 92.48
CA THR A 506 51.45 -5.22 93.44
C THR A 506 52.89 -5.45 93.90
N THR A 507 53.88 -5.18 93.05
CA THR A 507 55.30 -5.24 93.43
C THR A 507 55.64 -4.11 94.40
N VAL A 508 55.26 -2.86 94.10
CA VAL A 508 55.43 -1.71 95.00
C VAL A 508 54.71 -1.92 96.34
N LEU A 509 53.53 -2.53 96.36
CA LEU A 509 52.86 -2.91 97.62
C LEU A 509 53.66 -3.97 98.40
N LYS A 510 54.13 -5.04 97.76
CA LYS A 510 54.98 -6.05 98.41
C LYS A 510 56.27 -5.47 98.97
N GLU A 511 56.92 -4.56 98.24
CA GLU A 511 58.11 -3.84 98.70
C GLU A 511 57.78 -2.95 99.91
N ARG A 512 56.70 -2.18 99.86
CA ARG A 512 56.23 -1.35 100.98
C ARG A 512 55.91 -2.18 102.21
N ASP A 513 55.21 -3.29 102.05
CA ASP A 513 54.79 -4.14 103.16
C ASP A 513 55.98 -4.93 103.73
N SER A 514 56.97 -5.30 102.89
CA SER A 514 58.25 -5.83 103.35
C SER A 514 59.06 -4.80 104.15
N ALA A 515 59.09 -3.54 103.70
CA ALA A 515 59.73 -2.44 104.41
C ALA A 515 59.01 -2.08 105.72
N LEU A 516 57.68 -2.22 105.78
CA LEU A 516 56.91 -2.08 107.02
C LEU A 516 57.22 -3.22 108.01
N LEU A 517 57.31 -4.47 107.56
CA LEU A 517 57.73 -5.60 108.39
C LEU A 517 59.19 -5.43 108.90
N GLU A 518 60.09 -4.90 108.07
CA GLU A 518 61.45 -4.58 108.51
C GLU A 518 61.45 -3.45 109.55
N LEU A 519 60.66 -2.40 109.35
CA LEU A 519 60.51 -1.28 110.28
C LEU A 519 59.89 -1.74 111.62
N GLU A 520 58.90 -2.62 111.58
CA GLU A 520 58.27 -3.24 112.76
C GLU A 520 59.27 -4.13 113.50
N GLY A 521 60.06 -4.94 112.79
CA GLY A 521 61.16 -5.72 113.37
C GLY A 521 62.20 -4.85 114.07
N ARG A 522 62.67 -3.78 113.40
CA ARG A 522 63.57 -2.77 113.99
C ARG A 522 62.94 -2.08 115.21
N HIS A 523 61.67 -1.73 115.15
CA HIS A 523 60.93 -1.11 116.26
C HIS A 523 60.80 -2.07 117.45
N GLN A 524 60.55 -3.36 117.22
CA GLN A 524 60.52 -4.39 118.26
C GLN A 524 61.91 -4.63 118.87
N THR A 525 62.99 -4.53 118.08
CA THR A 525 64.37 -4.51 118.60
C THR A 525 64.58 -3.29 119.51
N VAL A 526 64.21 -2.09 119.07
CA VAL A 526 64.32 -0.85 119.87
C VAL A 526 63.45 -0.90 121.14
N ILE A 527 62.27 -1.51 121.11
CA ILE A 527 61.46 -1.77 122.32
C ILE A 527 62.18 -2.72 123.28
N SER A 528 62.81 -3.77 122.76
CA SER A 528 63.54 -4.75 123.56
C SER A 528 64.80 -4.13 124.19
N GLU A 529 65.55 -3.35 123.42
CA GLU A 529 66.67 -2.53 123.90
C GLU A 529 66.20 -1.51 124.93
N LEU A 530 65.12 -0.78 124.69
CA LEU A 530 64.55 0.18 125.66
C LEU A 530 64.07 -0.51 126.94
N GLY A 531 63.56 -1.74 126.85
CA GLY A 531 63.25 -2.58 128.01
C GLY A 531 64.50 -2.95 128.80
N HIS A 532 65.57 -3.37 128.11
CA HIS A 532 66.88 -3.63 128.72
C HIS A 532 67.51 -2.36 129.32
N TYR A 533 67.42 -1.20 128.65
CA TYR A 533 67.87 0.08 129.18
C TYR A 533 67.04 0.52 130.39
N LYS A 534 65.72 0.28 130.43
CA LYS A 534 64.89 0.53 131.63
C LYS A 534 65.23 -0.39 132.80
N LEU A 535 65.53 -1.67 132.53
CA LEU A 535 66.03 -2.58 133.57
C LEU A 535 67.39 -2.13 134.10
N LYS A 536 68.29 -1.71 133.21
CA LYS A 536 69.61 -1.16 133.58
C LYS A 536 69.53 0.21 134.25
N ASP A 537 68.55 1.03 133.91
CA ASP A 537 68.28 2.33 134.56
C ASP A 537 67.66 2.12 135.95
N ALA A 538 66.83 1.08 136.13
CA ALA A 538 66.36 0.65 137.45
C ALA A 538 67.51 0.05 138.29
N GLU A 539 68.40 -0.76 137.70
CA GLU A 539 69.61 -1.28 138.35
C GLU A 539 70.57 -0.13 138.73
N LEU A 540 70.82 0.82 137.83
CA LEU A 540 71.62 2.01 138.11
C LEU A 540 70.93 2.95 139.10
N THR A 541 69.60 3.03 139.13
CA THR A 541 68.85 3.77 140.16
C THR A 541 68.98 3.08 141.51
N GLN A 542 68.92 1.74 141.57
CA GLN A 542 69.20 0.98 142.78
C GLN A 542 70.66 1.18 143.24
N GLN A 543 71.65 1.05 142.34
CA GLN A 543 73.06 1.31 142.67
C GLN A 543 73.28 2.77 143.07
N ASN A 544 72.61 3.74 142.46
CA ASN A 544 72.66 5.15 142.88
C ASN A 544 71.92 5.38 144.20
N GLN A 545 70.92 4.58 144.56
CA GLN A 545 70.25 4.64 145.87
C GLN A 545 71.11 3.98 146.95
N GLU A 546 71.79 2.87 146.65
CA GLU A 546 72.80 2.24 147.49
C GLU A 546 74.04 3.13 147.67
N LEU A 547 74.51 3.78 146.61
CA LEU A 547 75.56 4.81 146.66
C LEU A 547 75.08 6.07 147.38
N SER A 548 73.84 6.52 147.22
CA SER A 548 73.28 7.65 147.97
C SER A 548 73.18 7.32 149.46
N ASN A 549 72.79 6.09 149.81
CA ASN A 549 72.81 5.59 151.18
C ASN A 549 74.26 5.47 151.70
N GLY A 550 75.21 5.10 150.85
CA GLY A 550 76.64 5.09 151.17
C GLY A 550 77.22 6.49 151.39
N ILE A 551 76.85 7.46 150.56
CA ILE A 551 77.26 8.87 150.62
C ILE A 551 76.62 9.57 151.82
N GLN A 552 75.35 9.29 152.15
CA GLN A 552 74.74 9.75 153.41
C GLN A 552 75.42 9.18 154.66
N ASN A 553 76.13 8.05 154.55
CA ASN A 553 76.92 7.47 155.64
C ASN A 553 78.42 7.84 155.58
N ILE A 554 78.91 8.47 154.50
CA ILE A 554 80.32 8.77 154.29
C ILE A 554 80.48 10.20 153.76
N LYS A 555 80.80 11.11 154.70
CA LYS A 555 81.04 12.57 154.61
C LYS A 555 79.79 13.45 154.62
N ILE A 556 79.69 14.54 155.40
CA ILE A 556 80.53 15.07 156.49
C ILE A 556 82.05 15.10 156.21
N ASP A 557 82.46 15.78 155.15
CA ASP A 557 83.69 16.60 155.05
C ASP A 557 84.08 16.95 153.60
N ARG A 558 84.44 18.23 153.43
CA ARG A 558 85.21 18.85 152.32
C ARG A 558 84.57 18.96 150.94
N ASP A 559 84.09 20.16 150.66
CA ASP A 559 84.79 21.19 149.87
C ASP A 559 85.41 20.85 148.50
N ASP A 560 85.02 21.71 147.55
CA ASP A 560 85.82 22.35 146.49
C ASP A 560 86.17 21.67 145.15
N SER A 561 86.27 22.57 144.15
CA SER A 561 87.06 22.51 142.91
C SER A 561 86.52 21.72 141.67
N ASN A 562 86.70 22.15 140.40
CA ASN A 562 86.96 23.48 139.77
C ASN A 562 86.98 23.32 138.20
N TYR A 563 86.99 24.43 137.43
CA TYR A 563 87.29 24.58 135.98
C TYR A 563 86.36 23.88 134.92
N ASN A 564 86.37 24.20 133.61
CA ASN A 564 86.30 25.49 132.85
C ASN A 564 86.21 25.23 131.31
N GLN A 565 85.86 26.27 130.50
CA GLN A 565 86.05 26.40 129.02
C GLN A 565 85.24 25.40 128.10
N ARG A 566 84.75 25.69 126.86
CA ARG A 566 84.95 26.70 125.77
C ARG A 566 86.11 26.34 124.78
N PRO A 567 86.06 26.63 123.45
CA PRO A 567 84.98 26.55 122.43
C PRO A 567 85.38 25.82 121.12
N GLU A 568 84.42 25.32 120.32
CA GLU A 568 84.64 24.99 118.89
C GLU A 568 83.40 25.29 118.02
N LYS A 569 83.38 26.40 117.25
CA LYS A 569 82.32 26.71 116.26
C LYS A 569 82.72 27.54 115.02
N GLU A 570 83.97 28.01 114.87
CA GLU A 570 84.34 28.88 113.74
C GLU A 570 84.73 28.14 112.44
N ASP A 571 85.42 27.01 112.50
CA ASP A 571 85.82 26.29 111.29
C ASP A 571 84.63 25.57 110.60
N ALA A 572 83.62 25.17 111.37
CA ALA A 572 82.37 24.61 110.84
C ALA A 572 81.61 25.61 109.94
N LEU A 573 81.63 26.90 110.25
CA LEU A 573 81.05 27.95 109.42
C LEU A 573 81.84 28.14 108.11
N ARG A 574 83.18 28.07 108.18
CA ARG A 574 84.05 28.22 107.01
C ARG A 574 83.91 27.06 106.02
N ALA A 575 83.64 25.84 106.51
CA ALA A 575 83.29 24.69 105.68
C ALA A 575 81.93 24.85 104.98
N LEU A 576 80.88 25.23 105.72
CA LEU A 576 79.53 25.47 105.18
C LEU A 576 79.48 26.57 104.11
N GLU A 577 80.29 27.62 104.27
CA GLU A 577 80.36 28.71 103.28
C GLU A 577 81.07 28.29 101.99
N ALA A 578 82.06 27.40 102.08
CA ALA A 578 82.69 26.78 100.90
C ALA A 578 81.73 25.82 100.18
N GLU A 579 80.99 24.99 100.92
CA GLU A 579 79.98 24.08 100.36
C GLU A 579 78.85 24.84 99.65
N LYS A 580 78.32 25.90 100.28
CA LYS A 580 77.32 26.79 99.66
C LYS A 580 77.82 27.39 98.34
N LYS A 581 79.10 27.76 98.27
CA LYS A 581 79.71 28.30 97.05
C LYS A 581 79.86 27.24 95.96
N SER A 582 80.16 26.00 96.33
CA SER A 582 80.21 24.84 95.43
C SER A 582 78.82 24.51 94.84
N LEU A 583 77.77 24.49 95.68
CA LEU A 583 76.39 24.28 95.21
C LEU A 583 75.92 25.36 94.24
N ALA A 584 76.30 26.63 94.45
CA ALA A 584 75.98 27.71 93.53
C ALA A 584 76.57 27.46 92.13
N THR A 585 77.86 27.12 92.04
CA THR A 585 78.49 26.77 90.75
C THR A 585 77.89 25.53 90.09
N ALA A 586 77.47 24.53 90.88
CA ALA A 586 76.80 23.34 90.34
C ALA A 586 75.39 23.65 89.78
N LEU A 587 74.67 24.60 90.40
CA LEU A 587 73.37 25.07 89.94
C LEU A 587 73.49 25.87 88.63
N ASP A 588 74.48 26.76 88.54
CA ASP A 588 74.79 27.51 87.31
C ASP A 588 75.17 26.56 86.16
N GLU A 589 76.02 25.55 86.42
CA GLU A 589 76.40 24.57 85.39
C GLU A 589 75.21 23.70 84.94
N SER A 590 74.36 23.28 85.88
CA SER A 590 73.11 22.56 85.58
C SER A 590 72.18 23.41 84.71
N THR A 591 72.04 24.69 85.03
CA THR A 591 71.23 25.66 84.26
C THR A 591 71.79 25.86 82.85
N ALA A 592 73.11 25.99 82.70
CA ALA A 592 73.78 26.09 81.40
C ALA A 592 73.59 24.82 80.55
N ARG A 593 73.67 23.63 81.17
CA ARG A 593 73.37 22.33 80.52
C ARG A 593 71.91 22.26 80.06
N TYR A 594 70.97 22.75 80.86
CA TYR A 594 69.54 22.82 80.50
C TYR A 594 69.28 23.76 79.33
N GLU A 595 69.87 24.97 79.33
CA GLU A 595 69.79 25.88 78.17
C GLU A 595 70.37 25.24 76.89
N HIS A 596 71.50 24.54 76.99
CA HIS A 596 72.10 23.86 75.84
C HIS A 596 71.17 22.75 75.30
N LEU A 597 70.55 21.97 76.18
CA LEU A 597 69.57 20.95 75.80
C LEU A 597 68.31 21.57 75.14
N GLN A 598 67.80 22.67 75.68
CA GLN A 598 66.64 23.37 75.11
C GLN A 598 66.96 23.95 73.71
N LYS A 599 68.17 24.50 73.53
CA LYS A 599 68.67 24.99 72.23
C LYS A 599 68.84 23.85 71.23
N SER A 600 69.43 22.71 71.63
CA SER A 600 69.60 21.55 70.74
C SER A 600 68.27 20.91 70.35
N PHE A 601 67.31 20.80 71.27
CA PHE A 601 65.95 20.32 70.99
C PHE A 601 65.24 21.22 69.97
N LYS A 602 65.33 22.55 70.13
CA LYS A 602 64.76 23.52 69.19
C LYS A 602 65.38 23.44 67.79
N VAL A 603 66.69 23.14 67.68
CA VAL A 603 67.37 22.88 66.41
C VAL A 603 66.91 21.56 65.79
N MET A 604 66.86 20.46 66.55
CA MET A 604 66.36 19.15 66.11
C MET A 604 64.93 19.24 65.59
N PHE A 605 64.02 19.85 66.34
CA PHE A 605 62.61 20.01 65.95
C PHE A 605 62.47 20.93 64.72
N GLY A 606 63.29 21.98 64.63
CA GLY A 606 63.39 22.83 63.44
C GLY A 606 63.89 22.08 62.20
N GLN A 607 64.87 21.19 62.34
CA GLN A 607 65.32 20.33 61.25
C GLN A 607 64.26 19.31 60.83
N HIS A 608 63.55 18.69 61.79
CA HIS A 608 62.48 17.73 61.49
C HIS A 608 61.34 18.39 60.70
N ARG A 609 60.90 19.58 61.13
CA ARG A 609 59.89 20.38 60.40
C ARG A 609 60.39 20.80 59.02
N ARG A 610 61.67 21.17 58.87
CA ARG A 610 62.26 21.50 57.56
C ARG A 610 62.30 20.30 56.62
N LYS A 611 62.67 19.12 57.10
CA LYS A 611 62.65 17.85 56.34
C LYS A 611 61.25 17.44 55.89
N GLN A 612 60.19 17.81 56.61
CA GLN A 612 58.81 17.65 56.13
C GLN A 612 58.39 18.72 55.11
N SER A 613 58.96 19.94 55.17
CA SER A 613 58.59 21.05 54.27
C SER A 613 59.33 21.12 52.94
N GLN A 614 60.44 20.40 52.77
CA GLN A 614 61.19 20.33 51.52
C GLN A 614 61.19 18.89 50.99
N GLY A 615 60.24 18.60 50.09
CA GLY A 615 60.08 17.30 49.48
C GLY A 615 61.28 16.92 48.60
N SER A 616 61.86 15.74 48.85
CA SER A 616 62.86 15.14 47.97
C SER A 616 62.17 14.61 46.72
N LEU A 617 62.29 15.34 45.60
CA LEU A 617 61.78 14.91 44.30
C LEU A 617 62.65 13.79 43.72
N SER A 618 62.28 12.54 43.97
CA SER A 618 62.75 11.38 43.20
C SER A 618 61.68 10.29 43.12
N ASP A 619 61.76 9.51 42.04
CA ASP A 619 61.14 8.19 41.86
C ASP A 619 59.61 8.08 41.87
N ARG A 620 59.06 8.41 40.71
CA ARG A 620 57.86 7.81 40.09
C ARG A 620 57.68 6.32 40.46
N ASN A 621 56.53 5.94 41.00
CA ASN A 621 55.51 5.12 40.30
C ASN A 621 54.35 4.71 41.23
N SER A 622 53.30 4.13 40.62
CA SER A 622 52.24 3.33 41.26
C SER A 622 51.15 4.08 42.06
N SER A 623 50.14 4.52 41.32
CA SER A 623 48.73 4.17 41.53
C SER A 623 48.24 3.77 42.94
N ALA A 624 47.67 4.72 43.68
CA ALA A 624 46.57 4.46 44.62
C ALA A 624 45.74 5.74 44.86
N SER A 625 44.42 5.66 44.74
CA SER A 625 43.50 6.76 45.03
C SER A 625 42.83 6.57 46.39
N VAL A 626 43.15 7.43 47.37
CA VAL A 626 42.38 7.54 48.62
C VAL A 626 42.12 9.01 48.92
N LEU A 627 40.86 9.43 48.74
CA LEU A 627 40.34 10.66 49.29
C LEU A 627 39.96 10.41 50.75
N ARG A 628 40.42 11.27 51.66
CA ARG A 628 39.69 11.58 52.90
C ARG A 628 39.59 13.08 53.06
N THR A 629 38.36 13.57 53.13
CA THR A 629 38.03 14.96 53.37
C THR A 629 38.24 15.30 54.85
N SER A 630 38.84 16.45 55.11
CA SER A 630 38.70 17.17 56.38
C SER A 630 38.20 18.55 55.99
N VAL A 631 37.00 18.88 56.45
CA VAL A 631 36.39 20.19 56.23
C VAL A 631 36.82 21.06 57.40
N ASP A 632 37.48 22.18 57.12
CA ASP A 632 37.15 23.39 57.86
C ASP A 632 37.32 24.69 57.06
N GLN A 633 36.57 25.67 57.53
CA GLN A 633 36.03 26.87 56.89
C GLN A 633 36.95 27.89 56.16
N GLN A 634 36.27 28.78 55.42
CA GLN A 634 36.64 30.17 55.07
C GLN A 634 37.80 30.41 54.07
N ASN A 635 37.45 30.51 52.79
CA ASN A 635 37.29 31.86 52.22
C ASN A 635 36.42 31.91 50.93
N SER A 636 35.86 33.09 50.65
CA SER A 636 34.89 33.29 49.57
C SER A 636 35.51 33.80 48.26
N ASN A 637 35.50 32.98 47.21
CA ASN A 637 35.22 33.45 45.84
C ASN A 637 34.94 32.26 44.90
N SER A 638 33.68 31.89 44.76
CA SER A 638 33.21 30.97 43.71
C SER A 638 33.13 31.70 42.35
N MET A 639 34.28 32.18 41.88
CA MET A 639 34.40 32.68 40.51
C MET A 639 34.30 31.48 39.56
N VAL A 640 33.05 31.15 39.18
CA VAL A 640 32.73 30.18 38.13
C VAL A 640 33.63 30.47 36.94
N ASP A 641 34.42 29.47 36.53
CA ASP A 641 35.43 29.63 35.49
C ASP A 641 34.75 30.05 34.18
N LYS A 642 34.91 31.34 33.86
CA LYS A 642 34.24 31.98 32.74
C LYS A 642 34.72 31.42 31.40
N GLU A 643 35.94 30.89 31.33
CA GLU A 643 36.46 30.25 30.12
C GLU A 643 35.88 28.84 29.97
N TYR A 644 35.79 28.07 31.05
CA TYR A 644 35.13 26.77 31.06
C TYR A 644 33.64 26.86 30.68
N THR A 645 32.90 27.78 31.32
CA THR A 645 31.48 28.02 31.00
C THR A 645 31.30 28.50 29.56
N ARG A 646 32.14 29.43 29.08
CA ARG A 646 32.13 29.90 27.69
C ARG A 646 32.37 28.76 26.68
N ASN A 647 33.31 27.86 26.97
CA ASN A 647 33.63 26.74 26.07
C ASN A 647 32.50 25.71 25.99
N ILE A 648 31.85 25.38 27.11
CA ILE A 648 30.64 24.53 27.11
C ILE A 648 29.53 25.18 26.29
N LEU A 649 29.30 26.48 26.46
CA LEU A 649 28.27 27.21 25.72
C LEU A 649 28.56 27.28 24.22
N PHE A 650 29.83 27.38 23.79
CA PHE A 650 30.19 27.27 22.38
C PHE A 650 29.96 25.87 21.80
N GLN A 651 30.25 24.79 22.54
CA GLN A 651 29.92 23.43 22.11
C GLN A 651 28.40 23.23 21.90
N PHE A 652 27.57 23.83 22.75
CA PHE A 652 26.11 23.81 22.54
C PHE A 652 25.67 24.68 21.35
N LEU A 653 26.26 25.87 21.13
CA LEU A 653 25.95 26.76 20.00
C LEU A 653 26.37 26.22 18.62
N GLU A 654 27.18 25.15 18.59
CA GLU A 654 27.52 24.37 17.39
C GLU A 654 26.38 23.43 16.95
N GLN A 655 25.45 23.07 17.86
CA GLN A 655 24.24 22.30 17.54
C GLN A 655 23.22 23.16 16.77
N ARG A 656 23.44 23.27 15.46
CA ARG A 656 22.77 24.21 14.53
C ARG A 656 21.22 24.22 14.61
N GLU A 657 20.60 23.11 14.98
CA GLU A 657 19.14 22.98 15.08
C GLU A 657 18.55 23.53 16.39
N ARG A 658 19.31 23.56 17.50
CA ARG A 658 18.86 24.06 18.81
C ARG A 658 19.36 25.46 19.15
N ARG A 659 20.13 26.10 18.24
CA ARG A 659 20.76 27.41 18.49
C ARG A 659 19.77 28.49 18.95
N ALA A 660 18.56 28.53 18.40
CA ALA A 660 17.56 29.54 18.79
C ALA A 660 17.16 29.41 20.27
N ASP A 661 16.93 28.18 20.75
CA ASP A 661 16.55 27.89 22.13
C ASP A 661 17.72 28.14 23.09
N ILE A 662 18.93 27.79 22.68
CA ILE A 662 20.16 28.02 23.45
C ILE A 662 20.45 29.53 23.58
N VAL A 663 20.27 30.32 22.51
CA VAL A 663 20.42 31.79 22.58
C VAL A 663 19.28 32.46 23.36
N ASN A 664 18.06 31.89 23.35
CA ASN A 664 16.99 32.30 24.25
C ASN A 664 17.35 32.04 25.72
N LEU A 665 17.83 30.84 26.05
CA LEU A 665 18.22 30.46 27.41
C LEU A 665 19.42 31.30 27.90
N LEU A 666 20.39 31.58 27.03
CA LEU A 666 21.53 32.47 27.33
C LEU A 666 21.12 33.91 27.58
N SER A 667 20.14 34.42 26.82
CA SER A 667 19.59 35.76 27.01
C SER A 667 18.91 35.91 28.37
N ILE A 668 18.37 34.83 28.94
CA ILE A 668 17.81 34.79 30.30
C ILE A 668 18.93 34.63 31.35
N LEU A 669 19.84 33.66 31.18
CA LEU A 669 20.87 33.32 32.18
C LEU A 669 21.99 34.37 32.33
N LEU A 670 22.23 35.18 31.31
CA LEU A 670 23.30 36.19 31.29
C LEU A 670 22.78 37.62 31.04
N GLU A 671 21.47 37.83 31.17
CA GLU A 671 20.79 39.12 30.96
C GLU A 671 21.18 39.85 29.65
N LEU A 672 21.39 39.08 28.57
CA LEU A 672 21.90 39.63 27.31
C LEU A 672 20.88 40.57 26.67
N SER A 673 21.35 41.76 26.31
CA SER A 673 20.57 42.76 25.58
C SER A 673 20.04 42.21 24.24
N THR A 674 18.98 42.83 23.72
CA THR A 674 18.37 42.43 22.45
C THR A 674 19.34 42.48 21.28
N GLU A 675 20.23 43.48 21.23
CA GLU A 675 21.30 43.55 20.20
C GLU A 675 22.32 42.42 20.33
N GLN A 676 22.77 42.08 21.55
CA GLN A 676 23.69 40.95 21.76
C GLN A 676 23.03 39.60 21.39
N LYS A 677 21.75 39.46 21.71
CA LYS A 677 20.94 38.28 21.33
C LYS A 677 20.80 38.15 19.82
N GLU A 678 20.51 39.25 19.13
CA GLU A 678 20.39 39.28 17.67
C GLU A 678 21.76 39.06 16.98
N GLN A 679 22.84 39.64 17.52
CA GLN A 679 24.21 39.34 17.08
C GLN A 679 24.51 37.84 17.17
N LEU A 680 24.23 37.18 18.29
CA LEU A 680 24.45 35.73 18.45
C LEU A 680 23.63 34.87 17.48
N LEU A 681 22.42 35.30 17.11
CA LEU A 681 21.62 34.65 16.06
C LEU A 681 22.18 34.93 14.64
N SER A 682 22.77 36.11 14.42
CA SER A 682 23.26 36.56 13.11
C SER A 682 24.55 35.90 12.62
N ILE A 683 25.36 35.32 13.51
CA ILE A 683 26.66 34.70 13.19
C ILE A 683 26.44 33.44 12.32
N LYS A 684 26.43 33.63 11.00
CA LYS A 684 26.32 32.55 10.01
C LYS A 684 27.68 31.87 9.79
N ASN A 685 27.75 30.60 10.18
CA ASN A 685 28.71 29.61 9.67
C ASN A 685 28.07 28.85 8.50
#